data_AF-A0A7X7SX17-F1
#
_entry.id   AF-A0A7X7SX17-F1
#
_cell.length_a   1.000
_cell.length_b   1.000
_cell.length_c   1.000
_cell.angle_alpha   90.00
_cell.angle_beta   90.00
_cell.angle_gamma   90.00
#
_symmetry.space_group_name_H-M   'P 1'
#
loop_
_entity.id
_entity.type
_entity.pdbx_description
1 polymer ?
#
loop_
_entity_poly.entity_id
_entity_poly.type
_entity_poly.pdbx_seq_one_letter_code
_entity_poly.pdbx_strand_id
1 'polypeptide(L)'
;MRKALPVLFLVFLILSVISNSAYSKNITVKVGGEELTYSGTIYNLELNGLWIPTKTPCIVLANVAYVPLREVFQDYLGLTVGYDGERGIAYVSSGSKKMEFSYSKQEIYQNGVKVDPPLPVAIIDGNTMVPLSKTAGYFGYTVSVKPDNKTLTIQWNNKSQNTAVVKDKVIDGTVDRIAYYVENGNEYILVSTKANEITREFVLKPMEGNPYYRLCVQFRQAYIDRPGSLDVYSGSVQQIRYAQVDNEMRIANVVVEVDHNPQYTVKTVEGGILITILSNKAAEPSPAPEQPETAAPSPTPTPAAAPETKPEPTASPSPTPAPAVTPAPSPTPVPEPVKRVGNGPISYVMEGSDCVVTLEGVNLPLMLNENPADYRVEYRDLEKTLQIILPLLDGYNTEILPGNDYFHGIITVKSGLRNEINIRIPGKNALYYVVKPDGNSGTKIVFKPDAGSIGDIIELPDPTPSPKPPQPEPTPSPKPEPTPTPSAQVSPKPTAAPSGPDLSNRGDVDRTVPLSVDCVVNKISVNAVSLDDYKIYRLGNPSRIVIDLPGNFTESKKIDIPAGALFTGVSTVQSDSKTARIIAEVPENTDWEPQKNGNMLTVTFKPSQIKNIVFRNDGMGAVLKITSPGIREKVERNISKIKTDNDIKNKYFTFVFPADVINLGNGKINVGDGLMKAVHTLSEVKNTYLLIERERTDEIYEIRYTDSSDEIEIVPSSKGGSSGSLPNTGNTAGTGSGIDPVPANSGMLVVLDAGHGGNDPGATFGNGEKWYNLDITLRLEKILKSKGVRVKLTRSTDVFVGLQERAEMANNWGADIFISIHNNSFWDKSINGTMTFYFPTSYKGKEYATIIQNDLIKNLCTNNLGLRSDRFVVLRDTKMPAVLVEIACLSNDSDRAKLDSEEFRQKAAESLAESILKIVK
;
A
#
# COMPACT_ATOMS: atom_id res chain seq x y z
N MET A 1 -18.88 56.64 38.73
CA MET A 1 -18.92 55.29 38.12
C MET A 1 -17.90 54.39 38.81
N ARG A 2 -18.30 53.67 39.87
CA ARG A 2 -17.42 52.86 40.73
C ARG A 2 -17.87 51.40 40.86
N LYS A 3 -18.75 50.93 39.98
CA LYS A 3 -19.32 49.56 40.04
C LYS A 3 -19.33 48.80 38.70
N ALA A 4 -18.46 49.16 37.76
CA ALA A 4 -18.33 48.42 36.48
C ALA A 4 -16.91 47.91 36.19
N LEU A 5 -15.93 48.20 37.06
CA LEU A 5 -14.55 47.78 36.89
C LEU A 5 -14.23 46.33 37.36
N PRO A 6 -14.95 45.70 38.31
CA PRO A 6 -14.61 44.32 38.70
C PRO A 6 -15.18 43.26 37.75
N VAL A 7 -16.17 43.60 36.91
CA VAL A 7 -16.76 42.65 35.95
C VAL A 7 -15.90 42.53 34.68
N LEU A 8 -15.21 43.61 34.27
CA LEU A 8 -14.33 43.58 33.10
C LEU A 8 -12.98 42.88 33.38
N PHE A 9 -12.53 42.88 34.64
CA PHE A 9 -11.33 42.15 35.07
C PHE A 9 -11.54 40.63 35.12
N LEU A 10 -12.79 40.18 35.37
CA LEU A 10 -13.14 38.75 35.36
C LEU A 10 -13.27 38.20 33.93
N VAL A 11 -13.72 39.01 32.96
CA VAL A 11 -13.87 38.58 31.56
C VAL A 11 -12.52 38.56 30.81
N PHE A 12 -11.57 39.43 31.16
CA PHE A 12 -10.23 39.42 30.57
C PHE A 12 -9.27 38.35 31.15
N LEU A 13 -9.49 37.92 32.40
CA LEU A 13 -8.78 36.76 32.98
C LEU A 13 -9.26 35.43 32.35
N ILE A 14 -10.47 35.41 31.78
CA ILE A 14 -11.04 34.23 31.10
C ILE A 14 -10.59 34.12 29.63
N LEU A 15 -10.12 35.20 29.00
CA LEU A 15 -9.79 35.21 27.56
C LEU A 15 -8.28 35.22 27.22
N SER A 16 -7.38 35.22 28.21
CA SER A 16 -5.92 35.24 27.98
C SER A 16 -5.20 33.90 28.26
N VAL A 17 -5.93 32.80 28.46
CA VAL A 17 -5.36 31.43 28.61
C VAL A 17 -5.37 30.63 27.29
N ILE A 18 -5.77 31.23 26.16
CA ILE A 18 -5.92 30.48 24.89
C ILE A 18 -4.78 30.82 23.93
N SER A 19 -3.59 30.25 24.15
CA SER A 19 -2.52 30.11 23.13
C SER A 19 -1.43 29.14 23.59
N ASN A 20 -1.81 27.89 23.85
CA ASN A 20 -0.97 26.71 23.64
C ASN A 20 -1.87 25.49 23.80
N SER A 21 -2.72 25.27 22.82
CA SER A 21 -3.46 24.03 22.72
C SER A 21 -2.73 23.12 21.75
N ALA A 22 -1.64 22.49 22.22
CA ALA A 22 -1.56 21.06 21.98
C ALA A 22 -2.93 20.52 22.42
N TYR A 23 -3.56 19.64 21.64
CA TYR A 23 -4.83 19.03 22.01
C TYR A 23 -4.68 18.34 23.37
N SER A 24 -4.90 19.07 24.47
CA SER A 24 -5.00 18.54 25.82
C SER A 24 -6.46 18.18 25.97
N LYS A 25 -6.80 16.97 25.57
CA LYS A 25 -8.06 16.36 25.97
C LYS A 25 -7.99 16.31 27.51
N ASN A 26 -8.78 17.11 28.20
CA ASN A 26 -8.91 16.99 29.66
C ASN A 26 -9.42 15.58 29.95
N ILE A 27 -8.61 14.76 30.62
CA ILE A 27 -9.00 13.39 30.95
C ILE A 27 -9.54 13.38 32.37
N THR A 28 -10.78 12.96 32.54
CA THR A 28 -11.35 12.72 33.87
C THR A 28 -10.82 11.40 34.41
N VAL A 29 -10.06 11.47 35.50
CA VAL A 29 -9.53 10.31 36.22
C VAL A 29 -10.30 10.18 37.52
N LYS A 30 -10.94 9.04 37.77
CA LYS A 30 -11.60 8.75 39.06
C LYS A 30 -10.70 7.90 39.94
N VAL A 31 -10.47 8.32 41.18
CA VAL A 31 -9.70 7.58 42.19
C VAL A 31 -10.48 7.59 43.50
N GLY A 32 -10.77 6.41 44.07
CA GLY A 32 -11.50 6.32 45.34
C GLY A 32 -12.89 6.97 45.35
N GLY A 33 -13.51 7.17 44.18
CA GLY A 33 -14.80 7.86 44.04
C GLY A 33 -14.72 9.36 43.77
N GLU A 34 -13.53 9.98 43.86
CA GLU A 34 -13.32 11.38 43.51
C GLU A 34 -12.91 11.53 42.04
N GLU A 35 -13.45 12.54 41.36
CA GLU A 35 -13.09 12.88 39.99
C GLU A 35 -12.01 13.98 39.97
N LEU A 36 -10.93 13.71 39.23
CA LEU A 36 -9.80 14.61 39.05
C LEU A 36 -9.60 14.87 37.56
N THR A 37 -9.36 16.13 37.18
CA THR A 37 -8.98 16.47 35.81
C THR A 37 -7.48 16.29 35.65
N TYR A 38 -7.08 15.34 34.81
CA TYR A 38 -5.69 15.13 34.42
C TYR A 38 -5.32 15.99 33.21
N SER A 39 -4.35 16.88 33.40
CA SER A 39 -3.76 17.75 32.38
C SER A 39 -2.28 17.39 32.08
N GLY A 40 -1.83 16.21 32.55
CA GLY A 40 -0.46 15.74 32.39
C GLY A 40 -0.18 15.12 31.02
N THR A 41 1.03 14.58 30.87
CA THR A 41 1.49 13.99 29.61
C THR A 41 0.87 12.62 29.36
N ILE A 42 0.36 12.41 28.14
CA ILE A 42 -0.06 11.09 27.66
C ILE A 42 1.16 10.34 27.18
N TYR A 43 1.27 9.09 27.62
CA TYR A 43 2.32 8.19 27.23
C TYR A 43 1.80 7.18 26.23
N ASN A 44 2.68 6.77 25.32
CA ASN A 44 2.43 5.66 24.42
C ASN A 44 2.91 4.35 25.06
N LEU A 45 2.39 3.21 24.60
CA LEU A 45 2.76 1.89 25.09
C LEU A 45 3.61 1.16 24.04
N GLU A 46 4.65 0.49 24.49
CA GLU A 46 5.56 -0.33 23.67
C GLU A 46 5.63 -1.74 24.29
N LEU A 47 5.28 -2.78 23.54
CA LEU A 47 5.39 -4.18 23.96
C LEU A 47 6.51 -4.85 23.17
N ASN A 48 7.58 -5.29 23.83
CA ASN A 48 8.75 -5.90 23.21
C ASN A 48 9.34 -5.08 22.04
N GLY A 49 9.34 -3.74 22.16
CA GLY A 49 9.84 -2.85 21.11
C GLY A 49 8.79 -2.42 20.08
N LEU A 50 7.56 -2.97 20.15
CA LEU A 50 6.47 -2.63 19.24
C LEU A 50 5.52 -1.60 19.85
N TRP A 51 5.24 -0.53 19.12
CA TRP A 51 4.29 0.50 19.52
C TRP A 51 2.85 -0.01 19.44
N ILE A 52 2.13 0.10 20.55
CA ILE A 52 0.76 -0.38 20.71
C ILE A 52 -0.17 0.81 20.97
N PRO A 53 -1.20 1.02 20.12
CA PRO A 53 -2.19 2.05 20.38
C PRO A 53 -3.11 1.63 21.53
N THR A 54 -3.34 2.51 22.50
CA THR A 54 -4.35 2.31 23.54
C THR A 54 -5.53 3.25 23.31
N LYS A 55 -6.76 2.73 23.43
CA LYS A 55 -7.97 3.56 23.31
C LYS A 55 -8.12 4.43 24.54
N THR A 56 -7.87 3.84 25.71
CA THR A 56 -7.71 4.59 26.95
C THR A 56 -6.28 5.10 27.07
N PRO A 57 -6.06 6.40 27.29
CA PRO A 57 -4.71 6.97 27.33
C PRO A 57 -3.90 6.40 28.51
N CYS A 58 -2.63 6.05 28.25
CA CYS A 58 -1.71 5.73 29.33
C CYS A 58 -1.21 7.04 29.96
N ILE A 59 -1.19 7.10 31.29
CA ILE A 59 -0.85 8.32 32.02
C ILE A 59 0.18 8.03 33.11
N VAL A 60 0.89 9.08 33.53
CA VAL A 60 1.69 9.04 34.76
C VAL A 60 1.04 9.94 35.78
N LEU A 61 0.62 9.36 36.91
CA LEU A 61 -0.02 10.04 38.04
C LEU A 61 0.81 9.77 39.29
N ALA A 62 1.24 10.84 39.99
CA ALA A 62 2.07 10.75 41.19
C ALA A 62 3.32 9.83 41.02
N ASN A 63 4.04 9.98 39.91
CA ASN A 63 5.20 9.16 39.51
C ASN A 63 4.93 7.66 39.29
N VAL A 64 3.66 7.27 39.17
CA VAL A 64 3.26 5.89 38.84
C VAL A 64 2.64 5.87 37.45
N ALA A 65 3.14 4.99 36.60
CA ALA A 65 2.57 4.75 35.28
C ALA A 65 1.32 3.89 35.38
N TYR A 66 0.21 4.39 34.84
CA TYR A 66 -1.07 3.72 34.81
C TYR A 66 -1.44 3.35 33.38
N VAL A 67 -1.86 2.10 33.20
CA VAL A 67 -2.29 1.55 31.91
C VAL A 67 -3.66 0.88 32.04
N PRO A 68 -4.45 0.82 30.96
CA PRO A 68 -5.75 0.15 30.97
C PRO A 68 -5.60 -1.36 31.21
N LEU A 69 -6.21 -1.85 32.28
CA LEU A 69 -6.08 -3.24 32.75
C LEU A 69 -6.47 -4.25 31.67
N ARG A 70 -7.70 -4.11 31.14
CA ARG A 70 -8.22 -5.03 30.14
C ARG A 70 -7.42 -4.93 28.84
N GLU A 71 -7.29 -3.72 28.29
CA GLU A 71 -6.59 -3.52 27.01
C GLU A 71 -5.15 -4.05 27.08
N VAL A 72 -4.38 -3.69 28.11
CA VAL A 72 -2.98 -4.12 28.19
C VAL A 72 -2.83 -5.58 28.57
N PHE A 73 -3.48 -6.02 29.65
CA PHE A 73 -3.19 -7.33 30.21
C PHE A 73 -4.01 -8.45 29.57
N GLN A 74 -5.25 -8.18 29.15
CA GLN A 74 -6.06 -9.17 28.43
C GLN A 74 -5.84 -9.08 26.93
N ASP A 75 -6.12 -7.93 26.34
CA ASP A 75 -6.24 -7.83 24.88
C ASP A 75 -4.86 -7.92 24.19
N TYR A 76 -3.81 -7.42 24.85
CA TYR A 76 -2.45 -7.47 24.29
C TYR A 76 -1.53 -8.52 24.91
N LEU A 77 -1.61 -8.79 26.22
CA LEU A 77 -0.74 -9.77 26.89
C LEU A 77 -1.39 -11.15 27.13
N GLY A 78 -2.66 -11.33 26.77
CA GLY A 78 -3.33 -12.64 26.79
C GLY A 78 -3.66 -13.19 28.18
N LEU A 79 -3.62 -12.36 29.23
CA LEU A 79 -3.99 -12.75 30.60
C LEU A 79 -5.52 -12.69 30.78
N THR A 80 -6.04 -13.50 31.69
CA THR A 80 -7.48 -13.50 32.00
C THR A 80 -7.82 -12.31 32.89
N VAL A 81 -8.58 -11.35 32.36
CA VAL A 81 -9.09 -10.21 33.14
C VAL A 81 -10.59 -10.37 33.41
N GLY A 82 -10.98 -10.25 34.68
CA GLY A 82 -12.38 -10.33 35.10
C GLY A 82 -12.78 -9.20 36.04
N TYR A 83 -14.08 -9.07 36.22
CA TYR A 83 -14.70 -8.03 37.02
C TYR A 83 -15.76 -8.68 37.90
N ASP A 84 -15.65 -8.46 39.20
CA ASP A 84 -16.61 -8.86 40.20
C ASP A 84 -17.37 -7.62 40.65
N GLY A 85 -18.56 -7.43 40.09
CA GLY A 85 -19.41 -6.27 40.37
C GLY A 85 -19.97 -6.28 41.79
N GLU A 86 -20.17 -7.45 42.40
CA GLU A 86 -20.68 -7.57 43.77
C GLU A 86 -19.62 -7.17 44.79
N ARG A 87 -18.36 -7.55 44.52
CA ARG A 87 -17.22 -7.21 45.40
C ARG A 87 -16.54 -5.91 45.03
N GLY A 88 -16.85 -5.32 43.87
CA GLY A 88 -16.20 -4.12 43.37
C GLY A 88 -14.71 -4.34 43.09
N ILE A 89 -14.38 -5.45 42.44
CA ILE A 89 -13.00 -5.89 42.18
C ILE A 89 -12.79 -6.15 40.70
N ALA A 90 -11.70 -5.61 40.13
CA ALA A 90 -11.11 -6.13 38.89
C ALA A 90 -10.05 -7.17 39.23
N TYR A 91 -9.80 -8.14 38.37
CA TYR A 91 -8.65 -9.02 38.52
C TYR A 91 -8.02 -9.36 37.19
N VAL A 92 -6.75 -9.76 37.24
CA VAL A 92 -5.97 -10.33 36.15
C VAL A 92 -5.34 -11.63 36.62
N SER A 93 -5.27 -12.64 35.77
CA SER A 93 -4.71 -13.94 36.13
C SER A 93 -4.07 -14.68 34.97
N SER A 94 -3.12 -15.54 35.29
CA SER A 94 -2.49 -16.50 34.36
C SER A 94 -1.91 -17.66 35.16
N GLY A 95 -2.35 -18.88 34.85
CA GLY A 95 -2.04 -20.07 35.62
C GLY A 95 -2.39 -19.91 37.11
N SER A 96 -1.42 -20.15 37.99
CA SER A 96 -1.58 -20.01 39.45
C SER A 96 -1.43 -18.58 39.96
N LYS A 97 -1.16 -17.60 39.08
CA LYS A 97 -0.99 -16.19 39.45
C LYS A 97 -2.30 -15.44 39.23
N LYS A 98 -2.78 -14.74 40.26
CA LYS A 98 -3.94 -13.84 40.22
C LYS A 98 -3.60 -12.55 40.95
N MET A 99 -3.92 -11.41 40.35
CA MET A 99 -3.86 -10.11 40.98
C MET A 99 -5.25 -9.46 40.96
N GLU A 100 -5.69 -8.94 42.10
CA GLU A 100 -7.01 -8.33 42.28
C GLU A 100 -6.86 -6.85 42.63
N PHE A 101 -7.77 -6.01 42.15
CA PHE A 101 -7.78 -4.56 42.25
C PHE A 101 -9.15 -4.12 42.77
N SER A 102 -9.21 -3.70 44.02
CA SER A 102 -10.46 -3.26 44.66
C SER A 102 -10.69 -1.76 44.44
N TYR A 103 -11.77 -1.39 43.76
CA TYR A 103 -12.11 0.02 43.48
C TYR A 103 -12.53 0.78 44.74
N SER A 104 -13.33 0.13 45.60
CA SER A 104 -13.88 0.75 46.80
C SER A 104 -12.83 0.90 47.89
N LYS A 105 -12.02 -0.15 48.09
CA LYS A 105 -10.94 -0.15 49.10
C LYS A 105 -9.64 0.50 48.63
N GLN A 106 -9.46 0.69 47.31
CA GLN A 106 -8.21 1.17 46.71
C GLN A 106 -7.00 0.30 47.10
N GLU A 107 -7.19 -1.03 47.00
CA GLU A 107 -6.23 -2.05 47.42
C GLU A 107 -5.92 -3.03 46.29
N ILE A 108 -4.69 -3.54 46.27
CA ILE A 108 -4.23 -4.56 45.32
C ILE A 108 -3.87 -5.83 46.09
N TYR A 109 -4.23 -6.99 45.56
CA TYR A 109 -3.93 -8.30 46.16
C TYR A 109 -3.22 -9.19 45.15
N GLN A 110 -2.21 -9.96 45.56
CA GLN A 110 -1.55 -11.01 44.79
C GLN A 110 -1.89 -12.37 45.43
N ASN A 111 -2.65 -13.21 44.73
CA ASN A 111 -3.15 -14.50 45.25
C ASN A 111 -3.79 -14.38 46.64
N GLY A 112 -4.58 -13.31 46.86
CA GLY A 112 -5.25 -13.03 48.13
C GLY A 112 -4.39 -12.32 49.19
N VAL A 113 -3.09 -12.12 48.94
CA VAL A 113 -2.19 -11.37 49.85
C VAL A 113 -2.17 -9.90 49.45
N LYS A 114 -2.48 -9.00 50.39
CA LYS A 114 -2.47 -7.56 50.15
C LYS A 114 -1.07 -7.07 49.78
N VAL A 115 -1.00 -6.18 48.80
CA VAL A 115 0.22 -5.62 48.24
C VAL A 115 0.50 -4.25 48.85
N ASP A 116 1.69 -4.08 49.43
CA ASP A 116 2.20 -2.78 49.92
C ASP A 116 3.35 -2.22 49.04
N PRO A 117 3.47 -0.88 48.90
CA PRO A 117 2.56 0.16 49.41
C PRO A 117 1.23 0.22 48.65
N PRO A 118 0.15 0.81 49.23
CA PRO A 118 -1.13 0.92 48.57
C PRO A 118 -1.02 1.83 47.34
N LEU A 119 -1.15 1.24 46.16
CA LEU A 119 -1.25 1.98 44.91
C LEU A 119 -2.74 2.13 44.55
N PRO A 120 -3.23 3.35 44.32
CA PRO A 120 -4.62 3.56 43.99
C PRO A 120 -4.98 2.90 42.66
N VAL A 121 -6.25 2.50 42.53
CA VAL A 121 -6.84 1.98 41.30
C VAL A 121 -7.65 3.12 40.68
N ALA A 122 -7.26 3.54 39.49
CA ALA A 122 -7.89 4.64 38.78
C ALA A 122 -8.92 4.16 37.75
N ILE A 123 -9.84 5.04 37.37
CA ILE A 123 -10.80 4.81 36.29
C ILE A 123 -10.73 5.97 35.30
N ILE A 124 -10.61 5.66 34.02
CA ILE A 124 -10.66 6.63 32.91
C ILE A 124 -11.63 6.11 31.88
N ASP A 125 -12.63 6.92 31.49
CA ASP A 125 -13.65 6.55 30.50
C ASP A 125 -14.32 5.19 30.78
N GLY A 126 -14.51 4.85 32.06
CA GLY A 126 -15.09 3.57 32.51
C GLY A 126 -14.10 2.40 32.55
N ASN A 127 -12.85 2.58 32.11
CA ASN A 127 -11.82 1.55 32.12
C ASN A 127 -10.98 1.58 33.39
N THR A 128 -10.74 0.41 33.95
CA THR A 128 -9.84 0.23 35.10
C THR A 128 -8.40 0.46 34.68
N MET A 129 -7.73 1.36 35.39
CA MET A 129 -6.33 1.71 35.19
C MET A 129 -5.52 1.14 36.35
N VAL A 130 -4.45 0.41 36.03
CA VAL A 130 -3.61 -0.27 37.03
C VAL A 130 -2.15 0.15 36.96
N PRO A 131 -1.42 0.08 38.07
CA PRO A 131 0.01 0.38 38.09
C PRO A 131 0.78 -0.61 37.21
N LEU A 132 1.42 -0.07 36.17
CA LEU A 132 2.06 -0.87 35.14
C LEU A 132 3.15 -1.78 35.70
N SER A 133 4.11 -1.22 36.44
CA SER A 133 5.27 -1.99 36.93
C SER A 133 4.87 -3.10 37.90
N LYS A 134 3.88 -2.84 38.75
CA LYS A 134 3.43 -3.81 39.75
C LYS A 134 2.65 -4.95 39.12
N THR A 135 1.78 -4.62 38.16
CA THR A 135 0.94 -5.60 37.48
C THR A 135 1.77 -6.43 36.51
N ALA A 136 2.51 -5.80 35.60
CA ALA A 136 3.33 -6.49 34.61
C ALA A 136 4.48 -7.27 35.26
N GLY A 137 5.14 -6.70 36.26
CA GLY A 137 6.19 -7.38 37.02
C GLY A 137 5.73 -8.68 37.68
N TYR A 138 4.50 -8.71 38.21
CA TYR A 138 3.95 -9.91 38.84
C TYR A 138 3.82 -11.10 37.87
N PHE A 139 3.46 -10.81 36.61
CA PHE A 139 3.37 -11.80 35.55
C PHE A 139 4.69 -12.09 34.83
N GLY A 140 5.81 -11.52 35.31
CA GLY A 140 7.15 -11.81 34.79
C GLY A 140 7.57 -10.93 33.63
N TYR A 141 6.86 -9.82 33.38
CA TYR A 141 7.26 -8.82 32.40
C TYR A 141 8.18 -7.77 33.03
N THR A 142 9.16 -7.31 32.26
CA THR A 142 10.02 -6.17 32.61
C THR A 142 9.40 -4.88 32.09
N VAL A 143 9.48 -3.77 32.83
CA VAL A 143 8.95 -2.49 32.36
C VAL A 143 9.96 -1.36 32.47
N SER A 144 9.86 -0.37 31.60
CA SER A 144 10.61 0.88 31.71
C SER A 144 9.80 2.08 31.21
N VAL A 145 10.06 3.26 31.77
CA VAL A 145 9.50 4.54 31.32
C VAL A 145 10.60 5.30 30.59
N LYS A 146 10.31 5.78 29.38
CA LYS A 146 11.16 6.66 28.57
C LYS A 146 10.55 8.07 28.58
N PRO A 147 10.99 8.97 29.49
CA PRO A 147 10.34 10.27 29.69
C PRO A 147 10.55 11.24 28.51
N ASP A 148 11.67 11.09 27.80
CA ASP A 148 12.07 11.85 26.62
C ASP A 148 11.09 11.68 25.45
N ASN A 149 10.69 10.44 25.17
CA ASN A 149 9.77 10.10 24.09
C ASN A 149 8.36 9.75 24.58
N LYS A 150 8.06 10.01 25.86
CA LYS A 150 6.74 9.78 26.46
C LYS A 150 6.25 8.35 26.21
N THR A 151 7.10 7.36 26.47
CA THR A 151 6.81 5.93 26.16
C THR A 151 6.91 5.06 27.41
N LEU A 152 5.95 4.17 27.60
CA LEU A 152 5.98 3.08 28.57
C LEU A 152 6.30 1.79 27.84
N THR A 153 7.20 0.97 28.38
CA THR A 153 7.60 -0.29 27.75
C THR A 153 7.27 -1.49 28.63
N ILE A 154 6.90 -2.61 28.01
CA ILE A 154 6.74 -3.94 28.63
C ILE A 154 7.56 -4.94 27.80
N GLN A 155 8.40 -5.75 28.44
CA GLN A 155 9.29 -6.70 27.77
C GLN A 155 9.27 -8.08 28.45
N TRP A 156 9.54 -9.15 27.69
CA TRP A 156 9.69 -10.51 28.22
C TRP A 156 10.76 -11.32 27.48
N ASN A 157 11.46 -12.21 28.18
CA ASN A 157 12.57 -13.01 27.65
C ASN A 157 12.27 -14.53 27.72
N ASN A 158 12.18 -15.19 26.56
CA ASN A 158 12.31 -16.64 26.28
C ASN A 158 11.18 -17.69 26.52
N LYS A 159 10.68 -18.20 25.38
CA LYS A 159 10.49 -19.59 24.88
C LYS A 159 9.71 -20.72 25.60
N SER A 160 9.30 -20.69 26.86
CA SER A 160 8.75 -21.93 27.48
C SER A 160 7.48 -21.81 28.34
N GLN A 161 6.72 -20.71 28.24
CA GLN A 161 5.48 -20.52 28.99
C GLN A 161 4.46 -19.78 28.11
N ASN A 162 3.92 -20.45 27.09
CA ASN A 162 2.81 -19.91 26.28
C ASN A 162 1.52 -20.63 26.67
N THR A 163 0.74 -20.05 27.56
CA THR A 163 -0.70 -20.29 27.62
C THR A 163 -1.42 -19.05 27.10
N ALA A 164 -2.20 -19.27 26.04
CA ALA A 164 -3.20 -18.41 25.42
C ALA A 164 -2.72 -17.10 24.76
N VAL A 165 -2.28 -17.20 23.50
CA VAL A 165 -2.49 -16.08 22.56
C VAL A 165 -3.98 -16.05 22.23
N VAL A 166 -4.75 -15.21 22.91
CA VAL A 166 -6.17 -15.03 22.59
C VAL A 166 -6.31 -13.95 21.52
N LYS A 167 -6.93 -14.29 20.39
CA LYS A 167 -7.35 -13.34 19.37
C LYS A 167 -8.85 -13.43 19.27
N ASP A 168 -9.59 -12.32 19.35
CA ASP A 168 -11.04 -12.37 19.29
C ASP A 168 -11.65 -11.23 18.50
N LYS A 169 -12.89 -11.43 18.11
CA LYS A 169 -13.70 -10.46 17.37
C LYS A 169 -15.12 -10.51 17.89
N VAL A 170 -15.59 -9.37 18.40
CA VAL A 170 -17.02 -9.15 18.67
C VAL A 170 -17.72 -8.91 17.34
N ILE A 171 -18.88 -9.53 17.17
CA ILE A 171 -19.66 -9.52 15.94
C ILE A 171 -21.08 -9.05 16.28
N ASP A 172 -21.63 -8.20 15.42
CA ASP A 172 -23.01 -7.76 15.53
C ASP A 172 -23.92 -8.86 14.97
N GLY A 173 -24.84 -9.36 15.79
CA GLY A 173 -25.77 -10.44 15.41
C GLY A 173 -26.04 -11.42 16.55
N THR A 174 -26.45 -12.65 16.22
CA THR A 174 -26.61 -13.74 17.20
C THR A 174 -25.37 -14.63 17.30
N VAL A 175 -24.38 -14.42 16.43
CA VAL A 175 -22.98 -14.76 16.70
C VAL A 175 -22.37 -13.51 17.34
N ASP A 176 -22.14 -13.56 18.62
CA ASP A 176 -21.69 -12.41 19.42
C ASP A 176 -20.18 -12.28 19.45
N ARG A 177 -19.45 -13.40 19.34
CA ARG A 177 -17.98 -13.41 19.38
C ARG A 177 -17.38 -14.60 18.66
N ILE A 178 -16.21 -14.40 18.08
CA ILE A 178 -15.32 -15.48 17.68
C ILE A 178 -13.99 -15.28 18.39
N ALA A 179 -13.50 -16.30 19.09
CA ALA A 179 -12.25 -16.27 19.84
C ALA A 179 -11.34 -17.43 19.43
N TYR A 180 -10.06 -17.14 19.23
CA TYR A 180 -8.99 -18.08 19.00
C TYR A 180 -8.09 -18.16 20.23
N TYR A 181 -7.64 -19.34 20.62
CA TYR A 181 -6.61 -19.52 21.64
C TYR A 181 -5.83 -20.82 21.45
N VAL A 182 -4.64 -20.90 22.06
CA VAL A 182 -3.79 -22.10 22.04
C VAL A 182 -3.68 -22.69 23.43
N GLU A 183 -3.94 -23.99 23.55
CA GLU A 183 -3.82 -24.74 24.80
C GLU A 183 -3.27 -26.14 24.53
N ASN A 184 -2.24 -26.53 25.30
CA ASN A 184 -1.60 -27.86 25.20
C ASN A 184 -1.14 -28.23 23.77
N GLY A 185 -0.73 -27.21 22.99
CA GLY A 185 -0.30 -27.36 21.60
C GLY A 185 -1.44 -27.39 20.58
N ASN A 186 -2.68 -27.61 21.01
CA ASN A 186 -3.85 -27.55 20.13
C ASN A 186 -4.35 -26.11 19.99
N GLU A 187 -5.00 -25.83 18.88
CA GLU A 187 -5.54 -24.52 18.56
C GLU A 187 -7.07 -24.56 18.58
N TYR A 188 -7.69 -23.61 19.25
CA TYR A 188 -9.12 -23.61 19.52
C TYR A 188 -9.75 -22.35 18.94
N ILE A 189 -10.91 -22.50 18.30
CA ILE A 189 -11.77 -21.42 17.83
C ILE A 189 -13.14 -21.61 18.47
N LEU A 190 -13.50 -20.74 19.42
CA LEU A 190 -14.81 -20.69 20.03
C LEU A 190 -15.66 -19.63 19.34
N VAL A 191 -16.74 -20.06 18.71
CA VAL A 191 -17.77 -19.21 18.14
C VAL A 191 -18.89 -19.09 19.16
N SER A 192 -18.93 -17.97 19.87
CA SER A 192 -20.01 -17.66 20.81
C SER A 192 -21.30 -17.40 20.03
N THR A 193 -22.34 -18.15 20.38
CA THR A 193 -23.66 -18.04 19.79
C THR A 193 -24.66 -18.90 20.58
N LYS A 194 -25.96 -18.60 20.46
CA LYS A 194 -27.03 -19.48 20.94
C LYS A 194 -27.35 -20.62 19.97
N ALA A 195 -26.79 -20.58 18.75
CA ALA A 195 -26.93 -21.66 17.79
C ALA A 195 -26.27 -22.93 18.31
N ASN A 196 -27.01 -24.03 18.26
CA ASN A 196 -26.61 -25.34 18.76
C ASN A 196 -26.75 -26.43 17.68
N GLU A 197 -26.88 -26.03 16.42
CA GLU A 197 -27.07 -26.94 15.29
C GLU A 197 -26.02 -26.67 14.20
N ILE A 198 -25.01 -27.54 14.13
CA ILE A 198 -24.02 -27.56 13.04
C ILE A 198 -24.67 -28.23 11.85
N THR A 199 -24.76 -27.52 10.73
CA THR A 199 -25.41 -28.02 9.52
C THR A 199 -24.43 -28.65 8.55
N ARG A 200 -23.19 -28.14 8.49
CA ARG A 200 -22.18 -28.63 7.57
C ARG A 200 -20.78 -28.30 8.04
N GLU A 201 -19.87 -29.26 7.87
CA GLU A 201 -18.44 -29.03 7.97
C GLU A 201 -17.69 -29.74 6.84
N PHE A 202 -16.66 -29.10 6.31
CA PHE A 202 -15.80 -29.68 5.27
C PHE A 202 -14.51 -28.90 5.14
N VAL A 203 -13.47 -29.57 4.62
CA VAL A 203 -12.18 -28.95 4.31
C VAL A 203 -12.05 -28.77 2.81
N LEU A 204 -11.83 -27.52 2.39
CA LEU A 204 -11.40 -27.22 1.03
C LEU A 204 -9.87 -27.25 0.98
N LYS A 205 -9.34 -27.95 -0.04
CA LYS A 205 -7.91 -27.88 -0.35
C LYS A 205 -7.52 -26.45 -0.78
N PRO A 206 -6.24 -26.11 -0.66
CA PRO A 206 -5.69 -24.93 -1.31
C PRO A 206 -6.09 -24.87 -2.79
N MET A 207 -6.39 -23.66 -3.27
CA MET A 207 -6.71 -23.40 -4.67
C MET A 207 -5.93 -22.18 -5.15
N GLU A 208 -5.91 -21.94 -6.45
CA GLU A 208 -5.21 -20.80 -7.03
C GLU A 208 -5.68 -19.48 -6.37
N GLY A 209 -4.74 -18.73 -5.78
CA GLY A 209 -5.02 -17.50 -5.01
C GLY A 209 -5.30 -17.68 -3.52
N ASN A 210 -5.43 -18.91 -2.99
CA ASN A 210 -5.52 -19.16 -1.55
C ASN A 210 -4.73 -20.43 -1.15
N PRO A 211 -3.54 -20.28 -0.54
CA PRO A 211 -2.65 -21.41 -0.26
C PRO A 211 -3.05 -22.20 1.00
N TYR A 212 -4.14 -21.84 1.68
CA TYR A 212 -4.57 -22.46 2.92
C TYR A 212 -5.63 -23.52 2.70
N TYR A 213 -5.57 -24.56 3.52
CA TYR A 213 -6.74 -25.40 3.75
C TYR A 213 -7.80 -24.54 4.45
N ARG A 214 -9.05 -24.68 4.02
CA ARG A 214 -10.17 -23.94 4.61
C ARG A 214 -11.12 -24.91 5.25
N LEU A 215 -11.11 -24.94 6.58
CA LEU A 215 -12.11 -25.63 7.36
C LEU A 215 -13.34 -24.73 7.45
N CYS A 216 -14.40 -25.10 6.71
CA CYS A 216 -15.66 -24.39 6.67
C CYS A 216 -16.64 -25.04 7.64
N VAL A 217 -17.26 -24.25 8.51
CA VAL A 217 -18.24 -24.70 9.50
C VAL A 217 -19.48 -23.81 9.41
N GLN A 218 -20.61 -24.42 9.06
CA GLN A 218 -21.91 -23.77 8.94
C GLN A 218 -22.85 -24.22 10.05
N PHE A 219 -23.66 -23.30 10.55
CA PHE A 219 -24.60 -23.56 11.64
C PHE A 219 -25.84 -22.68 11.53
N ARG A 220 -27.00 -23.23 11.93
CA ARG A 220 -28.33 -22.60 11.82
C ARG A 220 -28.70 -21.86 13.11
N GLN A 221 -29.74 -21.02 13.03
CA GLN A 221 -30.19 -20.13 14.11
C GLN A 221 -29.18 -19.04 14.48
N ALA A 222 -28.26 -18.76 13.56
CA ALA A 222 -27.20 -17.79 13.71
C ALA A 222 -27.32 -16.68 12.66
N TYR A 223 -27.11 -15.45 13.08
CA TYR A 223 -27.12 -14.26 12.25
C TYR A 223 -25.83 -13.48 12.47
N ILE A 224 -25.18 -13.11 11.36
CA ILE A 224 -24.02 -12.24 11.30
C ILE A 224 -24.43 -11.02 10.48
N ASP A 225 -24.46 -9.84 11.10
CA ASP A 225 -24.93 -8.62 10.45
C ASP A 225 -24.00 -8.17 9.31
N ARG A 226 -22.69 -8.29 9.53
CA ARG A 226 -21.68 -7.89 8.55
C ARG A 226 -20.61 -8.96 8.41
N PRO A 227 -20.24 -9.35 7.19
CA PRO A 227 -19.13 -10.25 6.98
C PRO A 227 -17.84 -9.61 7.45
N GLY A 228 -16.92 -10.42 7.95
CA GLY A 228 -15.66 -9.94 8.48
C GLY A 228 -14.62 -11.04 8.64
N SER A 229 -13.49 -10.64 9.22
CA SER A 229 -12.37 -11.53 9.49
C SER A 229 -11.74 -11.22 10.83
N LEU A 230 -11.10 -12.24 11.39
CA LEU A 230 -10.21 -12.20 12.53
C LEU A 230 -8.86 -12.75 12.08
N ASP A 231 -7.86 -11.86 12.10
CA ASP A 231 -6.49 -12.18 11.78
C ASP A 231 -5.79 -12.78 13.01
N VAL A 232 -5.35 -14.03 12.88
CA VAL A 232 -4.81 -14.81 14.01
C VAL A 232 -3.29 -14.87 13.96
N TYR A 233 -2.73 -15.32 12.82
CA TYR A 233 -1.29 -15.46 12.56
C TYR A 233 -0.50 -16.09 13.72
N SER A 234 -1.08 -17.10 14.35
CA SER A 234 -0.51 -17.81 15.50
C SER A 234 -0.77 -19.29 15.31
N GLY A 235 0.22 -20.13 15.60
CA GLY A 235 0.15 -21.56 15.30
C GLY A 235 -0.08 -21.84 13.81
N SER A 236 -0.91 -22.83 13.50
CA SER A 236 -1.31 -23.18 12.12
C SER A 236 -2.46 -22.33 11.60
N VAL A 237 -3.26 -21.71 12.49
CA VAL A 237 -4.39 -20.86 12.10
C VAL A 237 -3.91 -19.49 11.65
N GLN A 238 -4.25 -19.15 10.41
CA GLN A 238 -3.85 -17.88 9.82
C GLN A 238 -4.95 -16.82 9.95
N GLN A 239 -6.17 -17.16 9.57
CA GLN A 239 -7.30 -16.23 9.56
C GLN A 239 -8.61 -16.98 9.78
N ILE A 240 -9.55 -16.37 10.49
CA ILE A 240 -10.91 -16.86 10.66
C ILE A 240 -11.85 -15.86 9.99
N ARG A 241 -12.57 -16.28 8.94
CA ARG A 241 -13.59 -15.45 8.27
C ARG A 241 -14.98 -15.86 8.69
N TYR A 242 -15.89 -14.90 8.72
CA TYR A 242 -17.26 -15.15 9.12
C TYR A 242 -18.23 -14.31 8.27
N ALA A 243 -19.35 -14.91 7.88
CA ALA A 243 -20.37 -14.25 7.04
C ALA A 243 -21.72 -14.94 7.19
N GLN A 244 -22.78 -14.18 6.92
CA GLN A 244 -24.11 -14.76 6.75
C GLN A 244 -24.19 -15.45 5.38
N VAL A 245 -24.59 -16.72 5.40
CA VAL A 245 -24.83 -17.50 4.17
C VAL A 245 -26.26 -17.30 3.71
N ASP A 246 -27.20 -17.34 4.66
CA ASP A 246 -28.62 -17.29 4.35
C ASP A 246 -29.37 -16.51 5.44
N ASN A 247 -30.02 -15.41 5.06
CA ASN A 247 -30.76 -14.55 5.98
C ASN A 247 -32.09 -15.17 6.42
N GLU A 248 -32.77 -15.88 5.52
CA GLU A 248 -34.10 -16.45 5.78
C GLU A 248 -34.00 -17.68 6.68
N MET A 249 -33.07 -18.57 6.37
CA MET A 249 -32.79 -19.78 7.14
C MET A 249 -31.86 -19.53 8.34
N ARG A 250 -31.38 -18.29 8.54
CA ARG A 250 -30.45 -17.88 9.59
C ARG A 250 -29.23 -18.80 9.69
N ILE A 251 -28.53 -18.95 8.57
CA ILE A 251 -27.31 -19.76 8.47
C ILE A 251 -26.10 -18.85 8.49
N ALA A 252 -25.27 -19.01 9.51
CA ALA A 252 -23.96 -18.39 9.61
C ALA A 252 -22.86 -19.37 9.18
N ASN A 253 -21.73 -18.83 8.74
CA ASN A 253 -20.58 -19.61 8.33
C ASN A 253 -19.29 -19.03 8.91
N VAL A 254 -18.43 -19.91 9.38
CA VAL A 254 -17.08 -19.62 9.84
C VAL A 254 -16.09 -20.43 9.01
N VAL A 255 -15.06 -19.78 8.48
CA VAL A 255 -14.01 -20.39 7.66
C VAL A 255 -12.67 -20.17 8.34
N VAL A 256 -12.04 -21.25 8.80
CA VAL A 256 -10.72 -21.24 9.41
C VAL A 256 -9.68 -21.59 8.36
N GLU A 257 -8.77 -20.65 8.06
CA GLU A 257 -7.63 -20.87 7.16
C GLU A 257 -6.45 -21.47 7.92
N VAL A 258 -6.03 -22.67 7.51
CA VAL A 258 -4.98 -23.47 8.18
C VAL A 258 -3.87 -23.79 7.18
N ASP A 259 -2.61 -23.67 7.61
CA ASP A 259 -1.41 -23.82 6.77
C ASP A 259 -1.06 -25.26 6.37
N HIS A 260 -1.78 -26.23 6.90
CA HIS A 260 -1.68 -27.65 6.55
C HIS A 260 -3.08 -28.27 6.52
N ASN A 261 -3.19 -29.50 6.00
CA ASN A 261 -4.45 -30.23 6.05
C ASN A 261 -4.78 -30.57 7.52
N PRO A 262 -5.77 -29.90 8.15
CA PRO A 262 -5.93 -29.97 9.59
C PRO A 262 -6.50 -31.33 10.01
N GLN A 263 -5.98 -31.90 11.09
CA GLN A 263 -6.75 -32.82 11.92
C GLN A 263 -7.58 -31.98 12.89
N TYR A 264 -8.90 -32.17 12.91
CA TYR A 264 -9.78 -31.26 13.64
C TYR A 264 -10.99 -31.96 14.27
N THR A 265 -11.60 -31.28 15.24
CA THR A 265 -12.93 -31.62 15.76
C THR A 265 -13.81 -30.36 15.81
N VAL A 266 -15.09 -30.50 15.52
CA VAL A 266 -16.10 -29.45 15.75
C VAL A 266 -17.18 -30.00 16.68
N LYS A 267 -17.52 -29.25 17.73
CA LYS A 267 -18.54 -29.65 18.70
C LYS A 267 -19.37 -28.45 19.12
N THR A 268 -20.64 -28.69 19.41
CA THR A 268 -21.44 -27.72 20.15
C THR A 268 -21.05 -27.79 21.62
N VAL A 269 -20.91 -26.62 22.24
CA VAL A 269 -20.55 -26.46 23.65
C VAL A 269 -21.52 -25.48 24.30
N GLU A 270 -21.51 -25.44 25.63
CA GLU A 270 -22.28 -24.43 26.35
C GLU A 270 -21.81 -23.03 25.93
N GLY A 271 -22.72 -22.25 25.35
CA GLY A 271 -22.43 -20.90 24.86
C GLY A 271 -21.90 -20.80 23.43
N GLY A 272 -21.85 -21.89 22.64
CA GLY A 272 -21.56 -21.79 21.21
C GLY A 272 -21.02 -23.04 20.53
N ILE A 273 -20.15 -22.83 19.55
CA ILE A 273 -19.53 -23.89 18.74
C ILE A 273 -18.02 -23.82 18.93
N LEU A 274 -17.40 -24.94 19.28
CA LEU A 274 -15.95 -25.06 19.46
C LEU A 274 -15.34 -25.86 18.30
N ILE A 275 -14.39 -25.25 17.61
CA ILE A 275 -13.56 -25.87 16.58
C ILE A 275 -12.16 -26.06 17.19
N THR A 276 -11.59 -27.25 17.08
CA THR A 276 -10.24 -27.55 17.58
C THR A 276 -9.39 -28.09 16.44
N ILE A 277 -8.21 -27.52 16.24
CA ILE A 277 -7.15 -28.05 15.40
C ILE A 277 -6.14 -28.74 16.30
N LEU A 278 -5.89 -30.01 16.01
CA LEU A 278 -5.01 -30.86 16.81
C LEU A 278 -3.56 -30.64 16.39
N SER A 279 -2.66 -30.50 17.36
CA SER A 279 -1.23 -30.43 17.08
C SER A 279 -0.75 -31.70 16.35
N ASN A 280 0.02 -31.53 15.29
CA ASN A 280 0.80 -32.62 14.67
C ASN A 280 1.99 -33.01 15.57
N LYS A 281 1.74 -33.33 16.83
CA LYS A 281 2.55 -34.34 17.49
C LYS A 281 2.03 -35.65 16.94
N ALA A 282 2.86 -36.34 16.15
CA ALA A 282 2.72 -37.79 16.13
C ALA A 282 2.59 -38.19 17.59
N ALA A 283 1.47 -38.82 17.96
CA ALA A 283 1.55 -39.76 19.05
C ALA A 283 2.73 -40.65 18.66
N GLU A 284 3.83 -40.56 19.42
CA GLU A 284 4.69 -41.75 19.50
C GLU A 284 3.71 -42.88 19.78
N PRO A 285 3.72 -43.97 18.99
CA PRO A 285 2.93 -45.12 19.35
C PRO A 285 3.34 -45.44 20.78
N SER A 286 2.35 -45.42 21.68
CA SER A 286 2.54 -46.05 22.98
C SER A 286 3.17 -47.42 22.70
N PRO A 287 4.27 -47.80 23.37
CA PRO A 287 4.86 -49.11 23.13
C PRO A 287 3.76 -50.12 23.33
N ALA A 288 3.36 -50.79 22.24
CA ALA A 288 2.44 -51.89 22.33
C ALA A 288 3.04 -52.87 23.35
N PRO A 289 2.29 -53.31 24.37
CA PRO A 289 2.79 -54.31 25.28
C PRO A 289 3.19 -55.53 24.45
N GLU A 290 4.40 -56.04 24.71
CA GLU A 290 4.93 -57.26 24.09
C GLU A 290 3.83 -58.34 24.05
N GLN A 291 3.42 -58.73 22.84
CA GLN A 291 2.72 -59.99 22.66
C GLN A 291 3.73 -61.07 22.28
N PRO A 292 3.72 -62.22 23.00
CA PRO A 292 4.57 -63.36 22.68
C PRO A 292 4.13 -64.07 21.39
N GLU A 293 5.10 -64.77 20.82
CA GLU A 293 5.10 -65.45 19.52
C GLU A 293 3.97 -66.47 19.26
N THR A 294 3.65 -66.59 17.96
CA THR A 294 3.25 -67.79 17.18
C THR A 294 1.89 -68.48 17.40
N ALA A 295 1.09 -68.55 16.33
CA ALA A 295 0.74 -69.80 15.63
C ALA A 295 0.09 -69.52 14.24
N ALA A 296 0.39 -70.40 13.29
CA ALA A 296 0.12 -70.33 11.84
C ALA A 296 -1.35 -70.53 11.41
N PRO A 297 -1.67 -70.26 10.12
CA PRO A 297 -2.68 -71.06 9.43
C PRO A 297 -2.22 -71.62 8.07
N SER A 298 -2.67 -72.83 7.78
CA SER A 298 -2.75 -73.47 6.45
C SER A 298 -3.81 -74.59 6.56
N PRO A 299 -4.39 -75.16 5.47
CA PRO A 299 -4.58 -74.69 4.09
C PRO A 299 -6.01 -74.98 3.49
N THR A 300 -6.39 -74.28 2.39
CA THR A 300 -6.92 -74.75 1.06
C THR A 300 -8.28 -75.54 1.01
N PRO A 301 -9.16 -75.48 -0.05
CA PRO A 301 -8.80 -75.51 -1.48
C PRO A 301 -9.61 -74.72 -2.56
N THR A 302 -8.91 -74.54 -3.69
CA THR A 302 -9.29 -74.13 -5.09
C THR A 302 -9.59 -75.41 -5.92
N PRO A 303 -10.37 -75.48 -7.05
CA PRO A 303 -10.06 -74.94 -8.42
C PRO A 303 -11.31 -74.66 -9.32
N ALA A 304 -11.31 -74.29 -10.62
CA ALA A 304 -10.46 -73.58 -11.61
C ALA A 304 -11.26 -73.55 -12.95
N ALA A 305 -11.04 -72.57 -13.84
CA ALA A 305 -10.90 -72.74 -15.31
C ALA A 305 -10.71 -71.38 -16.06
N ALA A 306 -9.73 -71.35 -16.96
CA ALA A 306 -9.36 -70.28 -17.92
C ALA A 306 -9.89 -70.62 -19.36
N PRO A 307 -9.49 -70.03 -20.52
CA PRO A 307 -8.58 -68.88 -20.84
C PRO A 307 -9.00 -67.94 -22.04
N GLU A 308 -8.26 -66.81 -22.19
CA GLU A 308 -7.68 -66.13 -23.40
C GLU A 308 -8.47 -65.43 -24.58
N THR A 309 -8.29 -64.08 -24.66
CA THR A 309 -7.82 -63.11 -25.73
C THR A 309 -8.32 -62.98 -27.21
N LYS A 310 -8.66 -61.70 -27.58
CA LYS A 310 -8.47 -60.87 -28.85
C LYS A 310 -9.22 -61.24 -30.18
N PRO A 311 -9.29 -60.41 -31.29
CA PRO A 311 -9.31 -58.93 -31.60
C PRO A 311 -10.49 -58.43 -32.54
N GLU A 312 -10.52 -57.13 -32.90
CA GLU A 312 -11.23 -56.41 -34.03
C GLU A 312 -11.03 -57.04 -35.46
N PRO A 313 -11.74 -56.69 -36.61
CA PRO A 313 -12.29 -55.36 -37.06
C PRO A 313 -13.59 -55.29 -37.98
N THR A 314 -14.11 -54.05 -38.17
CA THR A 314 -14.88 -53.29 -39.25
C THR A 314 -15.87 -53.86 -40.34
N ALA A 315 -17.00 -53.12 -40.56
CA ALA A 315 -17.54 -52.48 -41.83
C ALA A 315 -19.07 -52.61 -42.22
N SER A 316 -19.61 -51.53 -42.86
CA SER A 316 -20.97 -51.04 -43.31
C SER A 316 -21.83 -51.91 -44.30
N PRO A 317 -23.03 -51.53 -44.94
CA PRO A 317 -23.91 -50.31 -44.97
C PRO A 317 -25.50 -50.48 -45.06
N SER A 318 -26.23 -49.36 -45.29
CA SER A 318 -27.70 -48.98 -45.53
C SER A 318 -28.55 -49.79 -46.58
N PRO A 319 -29.93 -49.68 -46.80
CA PRO A 319 -30.80 -48.48 -47.09
C PRO A 319 -32.38 -48.52 -46.80
N THR A 320 -33.12 -47.46 -47.21
CA THR A 320 -34.58 -47.00 -47.13
C THR A 320 -35.59 -47.66 -48.14
N PRO A 321 -36.98 -47.71 -48.05
CA PRO A 321 -37.98 -46.61 -48.39
C PRO A 321 -39.50 -46.62 -47.87
N ALA A 322 -40.16 -45.42 -47.82
CA ALA A 322 -41.56 -44.88 -48.08
C ALA A 322 -42.91 -45.70 -47.92
N PRO A 323 -44.19 -45.14 -47.94
CA PRO A 323 -44.73 -43.81 -48.35
C PRO A 323 -45.92 -43.19 -47.49
N ALA A 324 -46.62 -42.19 -48.07
CA ALA A 324 -47.35 -41.03 -47.52
C ALA A 324 -48.91 -41.09 -47.33
N VAL A 325 -49.46 -40.11 -46.58
CA VAL A 325 -50.85 -39.58 -46.66
C VAL A 325 -50.89 -38.07 -46.30
N THR A 326 -51.62 -37.27 -47.09
CA THR A 326 -52.01 -35.83 -46.90
C THR A 326 -53.42 -35.79 -46.27
N PRO A 327 -53.84 -34.86 -45.35
CA PRO A 327 -54.13 -33.46 -45.70
C PRO A 327 -54.13 -32.37 -44.57
N ALA A 328 -54.40 -31.13 -45.01
CA ALA A 328 -55.01 -29.97 -44.34
C ALA A 328 -54.11 -28.89 -43.67
N PRO A 329 -54.39 -27.60 -43.92
CA PRO A 329 -53.56 -26.49 -43.46
C PRO A 329 -53.80 -26.22 -41.97
N SER A 330 -52.72 -26.26 -41.19
CA SER A 330 -52.73 -25.91 -39.76
C SER A 330 -52.75 -24.39 -39.55
N PRO A 331 -53.40 -23.93 -38.47
CA PRO A 331 -53.58 -22.51 -38.17
C PRO A 331 -52.23 -21.82 -37.96
N THR A 332 -52.16 -20.54 -38.34
CA THR A 332 -51.04 -19.66 -38.00
C THR A 332 -50.76 -19.79 -36.50
N PRO A 333 -49.53 -20.14 -36.08
CA PRO A 333 -49.23 -20.33 -34.68
C PRO A 333 -49.46 -19.02 -33.93
N VAL A 334 -50.34 -19.07 -32.93
CA VAL A 334 -50.40 -18.03 -31.90
C VAL A 334 -49.05 -18.06 -31.18
N PRO A 335 -48.29 -16.96 -31.13
CA PRO A 335 -47.01 -16.93 -30.43
C PRO A 335 -47.21 -17.37 -28.98
N GLU A 336 -46.38 -18.29 -28.48
CA GLU A 336 -46.36 -18.63 -27.06
C GLU A 336 -46.14 -17.35 -26.23
N PRO A 337 -46.84 -17.19 -25.10
CA PRO A 337 -46.65 -16.03 -24.25
C PRO A 337 -45.22 -16.01 -23.73
N VAL A 338 -44.49 -14.96 -24.11
CA VAL A 338 -43.09 -14.79 -23.77
C VAL A 338 -42.95 -14.70 -22.24
N LYS A 339 -42.18 -15.63 -21.65
CA LYS A 339 -42.06 -15.75 -20.19
C LYS A 339 -41.19 -14.62 -19.61
N ARG A 340 -41.83 -13.54 -19.17
CA ARG A 340 -41.20 -12.44 -18.41
C ARG A 340 -40.77 -12.95 -17.03
N VAL A 341 -39.54 -12.63 -16.65
CA VAL A 341 -38.99 -12.88 -15.31
C VAL A 341 -38.75 -11.54 -14.62
N GLY A 342 -39.33 -11.39 -13.42
CA GLY A 342 -39.40 -10.12 -12.69
C GLY A 342 -40.73 -9.42 -12.91
N ASN A 343 -41.30 -8.91 -11.81
CA ASN A 343 -42.59 -8.21 -11.81
C ASN A 343 -42.45 -6.70 -11.56
N GLY A 344 -41.25 -6.24 -11.21
CA GLY A 344 -40.92 -4.84 -10.93
C GLY A 344 -40.41 -4.07 -12.16
N PRO A 345 -39.82 -2.89 -11.95
CA PRO A 345 -39.28 -2.04 -13.02
C PRO A 345 -38.00 -2.62 -13.65
N ILE A 346 -37.39 -3.63 -13.03
CA ILE A 346 -36.38 -4.48 -13.66
C ILE A 346 -37.01 -5.84 -13.98
N SER A 347 -36.88 -6.25 -15.25
CA SER A 347 -37.34 -7.55 -15.71
C SER A 347 -36.51 -8.02 -16.88
N TYR A 348 -36.58 -9.31 -17.22
CA TYR A 348 -35.98 -9.82 -18.44
C TYR A 348 -36.86 -10.84 -19.14
N VAL A 349 -36.60 -10.99 -20.43
CA VAL A 349 -37.30 -11.87 -21.35
C VAL A 349 -36.27 -12.54 -22.27
N MET A 350 -36.50 -13.83 -22.59
CA MET A 350 -35.77 -14.51 -23.66
C MET A 350 -36.51 -14.32 -24.98
N GLU A 351 -35.87 -13.68 -25.97
CA GLU A 351 -36.38 -13.49 -27.33
C GLU A 351 -35.54 -14.35 -28.30
N GLY A 352 -35.93 -15.60 -28.49
CA GLY A 352 -35.13 -16.56 -29.25
C GLY A 352 -33.80 -16.85 -28.55
N SER A 353 -32.67 -16.54 -29.20
CA SER A 353 -31.35 -16.67 -28.60
C SER A 353 -30.98 -15.49 -27.69
N ASP A 354 -31.62 -14.34 -27.85
CA ASP A 354 -31.20 -13.11 -27.17
C ASP A 354 -31.90 -13.00 -25.81
N CYS A 355 -31.22 -12.36 -24.85
CA CYS A 355 -31.82 -12.00 -23.57
C CYS A 355 -32.00 -10.49 -23.50
N VAL A 356 -33.22 -10.02 -23.34
CA VAL A 356 -33.55 -8.59 -23.21
C VAL A 356 -33.86 -8.28 -21.75
N VAL A 357 -33.01 -7.48 -21.12
CA VAL A 357 -33.27 -6.90 -19.79
C VAL A 357 -33.88 -5.51 -19.96
N THR A 358 -35.01 -5.26 -19.32
CA THR A 358 -35.72 -3.99 -19.35
C THR A 358 -35.57 -3.26 -18.02
N LEU A 359 -35.24 -1.96 -18.10
CA LEU A 359 -35.25 -1.00 -17.00
C LEU A 359 -36.33 0.05 -17.28
N GLU A 360 -37.44 0.00 -16.53
CA GLU A 360 -38.54 0.94 -16.65
C GLU A 360 -38.24 2.22 -15.84
N GLY A 361 -38.69 3.38 -16.34
CA GLY A 361 -38.57 4.66 -15.64
C GLY A 361 -37.19 5.34 -15.72
N VAL A 362 -36.23 4.76 -16.43
CA VAL A 362 -34.96 5.40 -16.77
C VAL A 362 -34.57 5.20 -18.23
N ASN A 363 -34.29 6.29 -18.95
CA ASN A 363 -33.63 6.27 -20.26
C ASN A 363 -32.11 6.47 -20.05
N LEU A 364 -31.38 5.37 -19.85
CA LEU A 364 -29.95 5.40 -19.54
C LEU A 364 -29.11 6.12 -20.59
N PRO A 365 -29.27 5.89 -21.92
CA PRO A 365 -28.52 6.63 -22.93
C PRO A 365 -28.68 8.15 -22.83
N LEU A 366 -29.90 8.65 -22.59
CA LEU A 366 -30.15 10.08 -22.41
C LEU A 366 -29.55 10.59 -21.10
N MET A 367 -29.80 9.89 -19.98
CA MET A 367 -29.37 10.34 -18.66
C MET A 367 -27.85 10.28 -18.46
N LEU A 368 -27.15 9.35 -19.12
CA LEU A 368 -25.68 9.32 -19.14
C LEU A 368 -25.08 10.55 -19.84
N ASN A 369 -25.78 11.09 -20.84
CA ASN A 369 -25.34 12.29 -21.55
C ASN A 369 -25.67 13.58 -20.75
N GLU A 370 -26.87 13.66 -20.16
CA GLU A 370 -27.32 14.86 -19.45
C GLU A 370 -26.79 14.95 -18.01
N ASN A 371 -26.64 13.81 -17.31
CA ASN A 371 -26.30 13.74 -15.88
C ASN A 371 -25.18 12.70 -15.60
N PRO A 372 -23.98 12.83 -16.19
CA PRO A 372 -22.92 11.80 -16.13
C PRO A 372 -22.34 11.55 -14.73
N ALA A 373 -22.61 12.41 -13.75
CA ALA A 373 -22.16 12.22 -12.37
C ALA A 373 -23.05 11.24 -11.57
N ASP A 374 -24.34 11.15 -11.93
CA ASP A 374 -25.37 10.45 -11.16
C ASP A 374 -25.76 9.10 -11.76
N TYR A 375 -25.49 8.90 -13.05
CA TYR A 375 -25.76 7.65 -13.77
C TYR A 375 -24.44 7.03 -14.23
N ARG A 376 -24.26 5.71 -14.01
CA ARG A 376 -23.06 4.99 -14.46
C ARG A 376 -23.40 3.60 -14.99
N VAL A 377 -22.74 3.22 -16.07
CA VAL A 377 -22.74 1.85 -16.61
C VAL A 377 -21.28 1.42 -16.76
N GLU A 378 -20.91 0.33 -16.12
CA GLU A 378 -19.53 -0.18 -16.07
C GLU A 378 -19.54 -1.69 -16.35
N TYR A 379 -18.78 -2.13 -17.35
CA TYR A 379 -18.47 -3.55 -17.49
C TYR A 379 -17.15 -3.87 -16.79
N ARG A 380 -17.18 -4.83 -15.88
CA ARG A 380 -16.03 -5.24 -15.08
C ARG A 380 -15.45 -6.51 -15.66
N ASP A 381 -14.47 -6.35 -16.54
CA ASP A 381 -13.87 -7.45 -17.31
C ASP A 381 -13.30 -8.58 -16.44
N LEU A 382 -12.73 -8.26 -15.27
CA LEU A 382 -12.18 -9.26 -14.34
C LEU A 382 -13.28 -10.03 -13.59
N GLU A 383 -14.38 -9.36 -13.29
CA GLU A 383 -15.53 -9.92 -12.56
C GLU A 383 -16.59 -10.50 -13.51
N LYS A 384 -16.40 -10.34 -14.82
CA LYS A 384 -17.37 -10.63 -15.89
C LYS A 384 -18.77 -10.09 -15.58
N THR A 385 -18.85 -8.94 -14.94
CA THR A 385 -20.08 -8.38 -14.38
C THR A 385 -20.42 -7.05 -15.02
N LEU A 386 -21.67 -6.90 -15.48
CA LEU A 386 -22.22 -5.59 -15.85
C LEU A 386 -22.81 -4.93 -14.60
N GLN A 387 -22.34 -3.73 -14.28
CA GLN A 387 -22.83 -2.93 -13.16
C GLN A 387 -23.47 -1.63 -13.64
N ILE A 388 -24.63 -1.31 -13.08
CA ILE A 388 -25.38 -0.09 -13.36
C ILE A 388 -25.70 0.61 -12.05
N ILE A 389 -25.42 1.92 -11.98
CA ILE A 389 -25.73 2.77 -10.82
C ILE A 389 -26.70 3.86 -11.27
N LEU A 390 -27.83 3.96 -10.56
CA LEU A 390 -28.88 4.94 -10.77
C LEU A 390 -29.11 5.72 -9.46
N PRO A 391 -29.61 6.97 -9.50
CA PRO A 391 -30.18 7.61 -8.32
C PRO A 391 -31.43 6.87 -7.83
N LEU A 392 -31.94 7.18 -6.63
CA LEU A 392 -33.18 6.57 -6.14
C LEU A 392 -34.35 6.90 -7.08
N LEU A 393 -34.91 5.86 -7.69
CA LEU A 393 -36.14 5.90 -8.49
C LEU A 393 -37.24 5.12 -7.77
N ASP A 394 -38.47 5.60 -7.91
CA ASP A 394 -39.64 4.93 -7.34
C ASP A 394 -39.90 3.59 -8.05
N GLY A 395 -40.37 2.60 -7.30
CA GLY A 395 -40.68 1.26 -7.80
C GLY A 395 -39.50 0.27 -7.81
N TYR A 396 -38.24 0.72 -7.80
CA TYR A 396 -37.10 -0.19 -7.68
C TYR A 396 -36.92 -0.64 -6.22
N ASN A 397 -36.79 -1.96 -6.01
CA ASN A 397 -36.62 -2.59 -4.71
C ASN A 397 -35.32 -3.40 -4.66
N THR A 398 -34.88 -3.75 -3.45
CA THR A 398 -33.81 -4.75 -3.30
C THR A 398 -34.37 -6.12 -3.63
N GLU A 399 -33.93 -6.71 -4.73
CA GLU A 399 -34.46 -7.98 -5.24
C GLU A 399 -33.41 -8.76 -6.03
N ILE A 400 -33.63 -10.07 -6.15
CA ILE A 400 -32.79 -10.97 -6.93
C ILE A 400 -33.67 -11.65 -7.97
N LEU A 401 -33.35 -11.46 -9.25
CA LEU A 401 -33.95 -12.23 -10.33
C LEU A 401 -33.07 -13.45 -10.64
N PRO A 402 -33.67 -14.62 -10.88
CA PRO A 402 -32.91 -15.83 -11.21
C PRO A 402 -32.12 -15.64 -12.51
N GLY A 403 -31.03 -16.39 -12.65
CA GLY A 403 -30.18 -16.34 -13.84
C GLY A 403 -30.75 -17.10 -15.04
N ASN A 404 -30.01 -17.04 -16.14
CA ASN A 404 -30.25 -17.77 -17.37
C ASN A 404 -28.91 -18.27 -17.94
N ASP A 405 -28.85 -18.57 -19.24
CA ASP A 405 -27.62 -19.08 -19.86
C ASP A 405 -26.52 -18.02 -20.00
N TYR A 406 -26.84 -16.73 -19.92
CA TYR A 406 -25.90 -15.62 -20.00
C TYR A 406 -25.30 -15.25 -18.64
N PHE A 407 -26.13 -15.16 -17.60
CA PHE A 407 -25.73 -14.62 -16.29
C PHE A 407 -26.27 -15.47 -15.13
N HIS A 408 -25.57 -15.41 -14.00
CA HIS A 408 -25.91 -16.16 -12.79
C HIS A 408 -27.19 -15.67 -12.11
N GLY A 409 -27.56 -14.41 -12.32
CA GLY A 409 -28.75 -13.74 -11.79
C GLY A 409 -28.63 -12.25 -11.98
N ILE A 410 -29.67 -11.51 -11.61
CA ILE A 410 -29.64 -10.04 -11.52
C ILE A 410 -29.87 -9.66 -10.07
N ILE A 411 -28.97 -8.86 -9.50
CA ILE A 411 -29.08 -8.36 -8.14
C ILE A 411 -29.32 -6.87 -8.20
N THR A 412 -30.45 -6.42 -7.66
CA THR A 412 -30.77 -5.00 -7.47
C THR A 412 -30.67 -4.70 -5.98
N VAL A 413 -29.94 -3.66 -5.61
CA VAL A 413 -29.83 -3.18 -4.22
C VAL A 413 -30.22 -1.72 -4.16
N LYS A 414 -31.31 -1.42 -3.46
CA LYS A 414 -31.71 -0.06 -3.13
C LYS A 414 -31.01 0.39 -1.85
N SER A 415 -30.24 1.47 -1.90
CA SER A 415 -29.51 2.00 -0.75
C SER A 415 -30.01 3.40 -0.38
N GLY A 416 -30.82 3.47 0.68
CA GLY A 416 -31.25 4.77 1.23
C GLY A 416 -30.09 5.58 1.81
N LEU A 417 -29.03 4.92 2.29
CA LEU A 417 -27.85 5.58 2.87
C LEU A 417 -26.96 6.24 1.82
N ARG A 418 -26.91 5.70 0.60
CA ARG A 418 -26.09 6.23 -0.51
C ARG A 418 -26.90 6.98 -1.55
N ASN A 419 -28.21 7.06 -1.37
CA ASN A 419 -29.15 7.68 -2.31
C ASN A 419 -29.04 7.11 -3.73
N GLU A 420 -28.84 5.79 -3.86
CA GLU A 420 -28.60 5.11 -5.14
C GLU A 420 -29.29 3.73 -5.22
N ILE A 421 -29.48 3.26 -6.45
CA ILE A 421 -29.82 1.88 -6.80
C ILE A 421 -28.62 1.27 -7.52
N ASN A 422 -28.12 0.14 -7.03
CA ASN A 422 -27.02 -0.61 -7.63
C ASN A 422 -27.55 -1.90 -8.24
N ILE A 423 -27.43 -2.05 -9.55
CA ILE A 423 -27.84 -3.26 -10.29
C ILE A 423 -26.57 -3.98 -10.75
N ARG A 424 -26.46 -5.28 -10.47
CA ARG A 424 -25.35 -6.13 -10.89
C ARG A 424 -25.86 -7.35 -11.65
N ILE A 425 -25.25 -7.60 -12.79
CA ILE A 425 -25.53 -8.73 -13.68
C ILE A 425 -24.23 -9.52 -13.86
N PRO A 426 -23.92 -10.47 -12.94
CA PRO A 426 -22.74 -11.33 -13.06
C PRO A 426 -22.90 -12.34 -14.20
N GLY A 427 -22.11 -12.18 -15.25
CA GLY A 427 -22.06 -13.10 -16.38
C GLY A 427 -21.46 -14.45 -16.00
N LYS A 428 -21.96 -15.52 -16.62
CA LYS A 428 -21.31 -16.83 -16.58
C LYS A 428 -20.00 -16.85 -17.39
N ASN A 429 -19.96 -15.99 -18.42
CA ASN A 429 -18.82 -15.70 -19.28
C ASN A 429 -18.76 -14.18 -19.56
N ALA A 430 -17.90 -13.75 -20.48
CA ALA A 430 -17.95 -12.37 -20.97
C ALA A 430 -19.34 -12.03 -21.53
N LEU A 431 -19.88 -10.88 -21.13
CA LEU A 431 -21.22 -10.45 -21.54
C LEU A 431 -21.11 -9.52 -22.74
N TYR A 432 -21.76 -9.91 -23.84
CA TYR A 432 -21.91 -9.10 -25.03
C TYR A 432 -23.29 -8.47 -25.04
N TYR A 433 -23.35 -7.15 -24.93
CA TYR A 433 -24.63 -6.44 -24.76
C TYR A 433 -24.69 -5.11 -25.50
N VAL A 434 -25.90 -4.68 -25.83
CA VAL A 434 -26.20 -3.35 -26.40
C VAL A 434 -27.25 -2.67 -25.54
N VAL A 435 -27.00 -1.41 -25.14
CA VAL A 435 -27.96 -0.57 -24.39
C VAL A 435 -28.71 0.33 -25.36
N LYS A 436 -30.04 0.25 -25.38
CA LYS A 436 -30.91 1.04 -26.26
C LYS A 436 -32.04 1.71 -25.46
N PRO A 437 -32.49 2.91 -25.85
CA PRO A 437 -33.68 3.50 -25.25
C PRO A 437 -34.91 2.65 -25.60
N ASP A 438 -35.85 2.55 -24.65
CA ASP A 438 -37.18 1.93 -24.84
C ASP A 438 -38.24 3.01 -24.63
N GLY A 439 -38.57 3.72 -25.70
CA GLY A 439 -39.38 4.94 -25.65
C GLY A 439 -38.67 6.12 -24.97
N ASN A 440 -39.46 7.07 -24.44
CA ASN A 440 -38.91 8.30 -23.85
C ASN A 440 -38.36 8.11 -22.42
N SER A 441 -38.73 7.04 -21.72
CA SER A 441 -38.44 6.87 -20.29
C SER A 441 -37.91 5.50 -19.89
N GLY A 442 -37.68 4.57 -20.82
CA GLY A 442 -37.18 3.22 -20.52
C GLY A 442 -35.84 2.90 -21.16
N THR A 443 -35.23 1.79 -20.75
CA THR A 443 -34.02 1.23 -21.36
C THR A 443 -34.16 -0.27 -21.59
N LYS A 444 -33.68 -0.75 -22.74
CA LYS A 444 -33.46 -2.16 -23.03
C LYS A 444 -31.97 -2.47 -23.14
N ILE A 445 -31.55 -3.55 -22.50
CA ILE A 445 -30.20 -4.10 -22.56
C ILE A 445 -30.31 -5.47 -23.21
N VAL A 446 -29.78 -5.61 -24.43
CA VAL A 446 -29.90 -6.82 -25.24
C VAL A 446 -28.59 -7.60 -25.17
N PHE A 447 -28.60 -8.77 -24.54
CA PHE A 447 -27.48 -9.71 -24.49
C PHE A 447 -27.53 -10.70 -25.65
N LYS A 448 -26.39 -10.92 -26.32
CA LYS A 448 -26.27 -11.77 -27.52
C LYS A 448 -25.25 -12.89 -27.35
N PRO A 449 -25.44 -14.05 -27.99
CA PRO A 449 -24.42 -15.07 -28.09
C PRO A 449 -23.45 -14.69 -29.23
N ASP A 450 -22.18 -14.46 -28.90
CA ASP A 450 -21.07 -14.29 -29.85
C ASP A 450 -21.10 -13.04 -30.77
N ALA A 451 -21.18 -11.84 -30.19
CA ALA A 451 -20.76 -10.62 -30.89
C ALA A 451 -19.26 -10.37 -30.66
N GLY A 452 -18.44 -10.37 -31.70
CA GLY A 452 -16.97 -10.29 -31.65
C GLY A 452 -16.33 -9.00 -31.09
N SER A 453 -17.02 -8.24 -30.24
CA SER A 453 -16.52 -7.01 -29.60
C SER A 453 -17.04 -6.89 -28.17
N ILE A 454 -16.18 -6.61 -27.19
CA ILE A 454 -16.60 -6.20 -25.83
C ILE A 454 -17.09 -4.74 -25.91
N GLY A 455 -18.38 -4.52 -25.62
CA GLY A 455 -18.95 -3.22 -25.25
C GLY A 455 -18.95 -2.11 -26.32
N ASP A 456 -19.95 -2.09 -27.21
CA ASP A 456 -20.33 -0.87 -27.93
C ASP A 456 -21.36 -0.10 -27.10
N ILE A 457 -21.07 1.16 -26.75
CA ILE A 457 -22.02 2.09 -26.14
C ILE A 457 -22.36 3.19 -27.17
N ILE A 458 -23.62 3.11 -27.64
CA ILE A 458 -24.51 4.16 -28.21
C ILE A 458 -24.53 4.35 -29.75
N GLU A 459 -25.61 3.88 -30.38
CA GLU A 459 -26.20 4.53 -31.56
C GLU A 459 -27.08 5.71 -31.07
N LEU A 460 -26.71 6.95 -31.40
CA LEU A 460 -27.60 8.11 -31.24
C LEU A 460 -28.60 8.13 -32.42
N PRO A 461 -29.89 8.44 -32.20
CA PRO A 461 -30.82 8.67 -33.31
C PRO A 461 -30.47 9.97 -34.06
N ASP A 462 -30.57 9.94 -35.39
CA ASP A 462 -30.34 11.09 -36.28
C ASP A 462 -31.22 12.30 -35.91
N PRO A 463 -30.66 13.53 -35.85
CA PRO A 463 -31.44 14.73 -35.59
C PRO A 463 -32.11 15.27 -36.88
N THR A 464 -33.44 15.24 -36.92
CA THR A 464 -34.27 16.06 -37.82
C THR A 464 -34.42 17.50 -37.27
N PRO A 465 -34.48 18.57 -38.09
CA PRO A 465 -34.15 19.94 -37.63
C PRO A 465 -35.32 20.88 -37.22
N SER A 466 -34.96 21.84 -36.32
CA SER A 466 -35.51 23.21 -36.04
C SER A 466 -36.85 23.37 -35.28
N PRO A 467 -37.16 24.52 -34.59
CA PRO A 467 -36.55 25.88 -34.63
C PRO A 467 -36.29 26.61 -33.26
N LYS A 468 -35.55 27.75 -33.33
CA LYS A 468 -35.14 28.73 -32.28
C LYS A 468 -36.18 29.86 -32.09
N PRO A 469 -36.47 30.40 -30.86
CA PRO A 469 -35.98 31.75 -30.40
C PRO A 469 -36.04 31.97 -28.84
N PRO A 470 -35.86 33.19 -28.26
CA PRO A 470 -34.80 34.22 -28.36
C PRO A 470 -34.18 34.64 -26.99
N GLN A 471 -33.13 35.48 -27.05
CA GLN A 471 -32.30 36.07 -25.99
C GLN A 471 -32.94 37.32 -25.32
N PRO A 472 -32.55 37.67 -24.07
CA PRO A 472 -32.38 39.08 -23.69
C PRO A 472 -31.11 39.39 -22.87
N GLU A 473 -30.72 40.67 -22.92
CA GLU A 473 -29.53 41.34 -22.31
C GLU A 473 -30.02 42.51 -21.39
N PRO A 474 -29.18 43.36 -20.73
CA PRO A 474 -28.61 43.23 -19.38
C PRO A 474 -28.97 44.40 -18.39
N THR A 475 -28.12 44.60 -17.35
CA THR A 475 -27.87 45.75 -16.41
C THR A 475 -28.55 45.81 -15.01
N PRO A 476 -28.01 46.51 -13.97
CA PRO A 476 -26.63 46.97 -13.63
C PRO A 476 -26.18 46.76 -12.13
N SER A 477 -24.90 47.02 -11.84
CA SER A 477 -24.25 47.05 -10.49
C SER A 477 -24.51 48.31 -9.63
N PRO A 478 -24.14 48.28 -8.32
CA PRO A 478 -23.24 49.33 -7.77
C PRO A 478 -22.14 48.85 -6.78
N LYS A 479 -21.17 49.73 -6.48
CA LYS A 479 -19.91 49.60 -5.68
C LYS A 479 -19.80 50.84 -4.72
N PRO A 480 -18.66 51.10 -4.00
CA PRO A 480 -18.04 50.61 -2.74
C PRO A 480 -18.28 51.54 -1.50
N GLU A 481 -17.82 51.31 -0.25
CA GLU A 481 -16.47 51.51 0.41
C GLU A 481 -16.70 51.53 1.97
N PRO A 482 -15.74 51.72 2.93
CA PRO A 482 -14.27 51.53 3.02
C PRO A 482 -13.76 50.80 4.33
N THR A 483 -12.43 50.60 4.39
CA THR A 483 -11.52 50.01 5.41
C THR A 483 -11.40 50.81 6.75
N PRO A 484 -10.81 50.30 7.89
CA PRO A 484 -9.34 50.27 8.08
C PRO A 484 -8.74 49.19 9.05
N THR A 485 -7.41 48.99 8.93
CA THR A 485 -6.44 48.30 9.82
C THR A 485 -5.90 49.26 10.90
N PRO A 486 -5.38 48.83 12.10
CA PRO A 486 -3.90 48.78 12.37
C PRO A 486 -3.48 47.72 13.46
N SER A 487 -2.30 47.05 13.50
CA SER A 487 -0.86 47.39 13.64
C SER A 487 -0.27 47.51 15.07
N ALA A 488 0.86 46.78 15.32
CA ALA A 488 2.00 47.00 16.27
C ALA A 488 1.76 46.81 17.81
N GLN A 489 2.67 46.37 18.72
CA GLN A 489 4.13 46.15 18.81
C GLN A 489 4.53 45.51 20.21
N VAL A 490 5.66 44.75 20.27
CA VAL A 490 6.75 44.68 21.31
C VAL A 490 6.60 43.96 22.70
N SER A 491 7.39 42.86 22.86
CA SER A 491 8.31 42.34 23.93
C SER A 491 8.31 42.87 25.38
N PRO A 492 8.71 42.09 26.45
CA PRO A 492 10.05 41.45 26.59
C PRO A 492 10.26 40.14 27.45
N LYS A 493 11.40 39.48 27.14
CA LYS A 493 12.38 38.61 27.89
C LYS A 493 12.11 38.15 29.34
N PRO A 494 12.49 36.90 29.71
CA PRO A 494 13.57 36.68 30.71
C PRO A 494 14.50 35.45 30.49
N THR A 495 15.52 35.38 31.34
CA THR A 495 16.88 34.78 31.20
C THR A 495 17.04 33.36 31.78
N ALA A 496 18.13 32.70 31.36
CA ALA A 496 18.55 31.30 31.53
C ALA A 496 19.39 30.94 32.78
N ALA A 497 19.67 29.63 32.97
CA ALA A 497 20.84 29.04 33.69
C ALA A 497 20.94 27.51 33.44
N PRO A 498 22.08 26.80 33.66
CA PRO A 498 23.51 27.15 33.51
C PRO A 498 24.29 26.15 32.61
N SER A 499 25.47 26.56 32.11
CA SER A 499 26.33 25.80 31.16
C SER A 499 27.66 25.34 31.78
N GLY A 500 28.14 24.15 31.37
CA GLY A 500 29.51 23.67 31.62
C GLY A 500 30.58 24.48 30.86
N PRO A 501 31.88 24.17 31.02
CA PRO A 501 32.95 25.04 30.58
C PRO A 501 32.96 25.22 29.06
N ASP A 502 33.03 26.48 28.67
CA ASP A 502 32.93 26.98 27.30
C ASP A 502 34.20 26.64 26.48
N LEU A 503 34.03 25.75 25.50
CA LEU A 503 35.07 25.33 24.57
C LEU A 503 35.24 26.29 23.37
N SER A 504 34.42 27.35 23.25
CA SER A 504 34.38 28.21 22.07
C SER A 504 35.62 29.10 21.88
N ASN A 505 36.42 29.28 22.93
CA ASN A 505 37.51 30.27 22.99
C ASN A 505 38.93 29.73 22.79
N ARG A 506 39.13 28.55 22.20
CA ARG A 506 40.48 28.07 21.86
C ARG A 506 40.73 27.98 20.35
N GLY A 507 41.95 28.35 19.95
CA GLY A 507 42.43 28.38 18.57
C GLY A 507 42.48 26.99 17.93
N ASP A 508 42.66 26.95 16.60
CA ASP A 508 42.41 25.80 15.71
C ASP A 508 43.10 24.47 16.08
N VAL A 509 44.06 24.47 17.00
CA VAL A 509 44.78 23.28 17.46
C VAL A 509 44.08 22.58 18.66
N ASP A 510 43.20 23.28 19.38
CA ASP A 510 42.58 22.79 20.64
C ASP A 510 41.09 22.41 20.50
N ARG A 511 40.61 22.30 19.25
CA ARG A 511 39.24 21.87 18.89
C ARG A 511 39.19 20.40 18.46
N THR A 512 40.22 19.63 18.82
CA THR A 512 40.30 18.20 18.51
C THR A 512 39.28 17.42 19.31
N VAL A 513 38.42 16.66 18.63
CA VAL A 513 37.38 15.84 19.28
C VAL A 513 38.02 14.62 19.96
N PRO A 514 38.02 14.50 21.30
CA PRO A 514 38.51 13.31 21.98
C PRO A 514 37.55 12.15 21.72
N LEU A 515 38.11 11.05 21.21
CA LEU A 515 37.38 9.85 20.82
C LEU A 515 37.74 8.68 21.75
N SER A 516 36.73 8.01 22.28
CA SER A 516 36.85 6.77 23.04
C SER A 516 36.10 5.65 22.33
N VAL A 517 36.72 4.47 22.22
CA VAL A 517 36.13 3.26 21.62
C VAL A 517 36.14 2.16 22.67
N ASP A 518 34.95 1.71 23.07
CA ASP A 518 34.76 0.57 23.97
C ASP A 518 34.26 -0.63 23.16
N CYS A 519 35.14 -1.59 22.96
CA CYS A 519 34.87 -2.79 22.17
C CYS A 519 34.09 -3.87 22.92
N VAL A 520 33.97 -3.80 24.26
CA VAL A 520 33.26 -4.81 25.07
C VAL A 520 31.77 -4.56 25.02
N VAL A 521 31.36 -3.31 25.13
CA VAL A 521 29.94 -2.90 25.04
C VAL A 521 29.58 -2.29 23.69
N ASN A 522 30.49 -2.36 22.71
CA ASN A 522 30.33 -1.87 21.35
C ASN A 522 29.90 -0.39 21.28
N LYS A 523 30.68 0.51 21.90
CA LYS A 523 30.37 1.95 21.97
C LYS A 523 31.51 2.81 21.42
N ILE A 524 31.13 3.89 20.75
CA ILE A 524 32.01 5.00 20.42
C ILE A 524 31.48 6.25 21.10
N SER A 525 32.32 6.91 21.90
CA SER A 525 31.97 8.16 22.57
C SER A 525 32.90 9.27 22.11
N VAL A 526 32.33 10.40 21.72
CA VAL A 526 33.06 11.59 21.28
C VAL A 526 32.60 12.81 22.08
N ASN A 527 33.55 13.58 22.58
CA ASN A 527 33.27 14.84 23.28
C ASN A 527 33.55 16.02 22.35
N ALA A 528 32.50 16.57 21.74
CA ALA A 528 32.62 17.55 20.68
C ALA A 528 32.57 19.00 21.18
N VAL A 529 33.09 19.94 20.38
CA VAL A 529 32.95 21.38 20.63
C VAL A 529 31.51 21.81 20.34
N SER A 530 30.92 21.29 19.26
CA SER A 530 29.49 21.41 18.96
C SER A 530 28.95 20.08 18.42
N LEU A 531 27.68 19.82 18.72
CA LEU A 531 26.91 18.70 18.15
C LEU A 531 25.66 19.24 17.47
N ASP A 532 25.72 20.44 16.93
CA ASP A 532 24.65 21.01 16.14
C ASP A 532 24.75 20.42 14.72
N ASP A 533 23.63 19.90 14.21
CA ASP A 533 23.52 19.28 12.88
C ASP A 533 24.46 18.08 12.59
N TYR A 534 24.92 17.37 13.63
CA TYR A 534 25.69 16.15 13.44
C TYR A 534 24.89 15.10 12.65
N LYS A 535 25.59 14.30 11.83
CA LYS A 535 24.97 13.27 10.98
C LYS A 535 25.63 11.92 11.22
N ILE A 536 24.81 10.87 11.23
CA ILE A 536 25.30 9.49 11.24
C ILE A 536 24.69 8.76 10.05
N TYR A 537 25.52 8.16 9.22
CA TYR A 537 25.07 7.44 8.02
C TYR A 537 25.95 6.25 7.69
N ARG A 538 25.39 5.32 6.92
CA ARG A 538 26.10 4.11 6.47
C ARG A 538 26.72 4.29 5.09
N LEU A 539 27.90 3.70 4.89
CA LEU A 539 28.52 3.46 3.59
C LEU A 539 28.73 1.96 3.38
N GLY A 540 28.60 1.49 2.15
CA GLY A 540 28.93 0.11 1.79
C GLY A 540 30.35 -0.07 1.25
N ASN A 541 30.75 -1.32 1.13
CA ASN A 541 31.99 -1.81 0.49
C ASN A 541 33.30 -1.09 0.90
N PRO A 542 33.90 -1.45 2.05
CA PRO A 542 33.36 -2.28 3.13
C PRO A 542 32.29 -1.54 3.95
N SER A 543 31.48 -2.27 4.71
CA SER A 543 30.40 -1.68 5.52
C SER A 543 30.98 -0.79 6.61
N ARG A 544 30.57 0.48 6.60
CA ARG A 544 31.07 1.54 7.47
C ARG A 544 29.92 2.36 8.01
N ILE A 545 30.03 2.78 9.26
CA ILE A 545 29.16 3.80 9.85
C ILE A 545 30.01 5.05 10.04
N VAL A 546 29.53 6.16 9.48
CA VAL A 546 30.21 7.45 9.43
C VAL A 546 29.47 8.42 10.34
N ILE A 547 30.22 9.16 11.16
CA ILE A 547 29.70 10.20 12.05
C ILE A 547 30.38 11.51 11.63
N ASP A 548 29.61 12.42 11.05
CA ASP A 548 30.06 13.76 10.68
C ASP A 548 29.67 14.76 11.76
N LEU A 549 30.66 15.53 12.22
CA LEU A 549 30.55 16.50 13.30
C LEU A 549 30.94 17.90 12.78
N PRO A 550 30.00 18.63 12.14
CA PRO A 550 30.26 20.00 11.67
C PRO A 550 30.68 20.92 12.80
N GLY A 551 31.61 21.85 12.53
CA GLY A 551 32.18 22.77 13.51
C GLY A 551 33.26 22.16 14.41
N ASN A 552 33.70 20.93 14.16
CA ASN A 552 34.70 20.22 14.94
C ASN A 552 35.94 19.88 14.10
N PHE A 553 37.07 19.67 14.76
CA PHE A 553 38.34 19.36 14.12
C PHE A 553 38.88 18.01 14.61
N THR A 554 39.57 17.27 13.75
CA THR A 554 40.24 16.03 14.13
C THR A 554 41.48 15.80 13.27
N GLU A 555 42.46 15.11 13.83
CA GLU A 555 43.58 14.60 13.04
C GLU A 555 43.22 13.26 12.40
N SER A 556 43.89 12.95 11.30
CA SER A 556 43.71 11.64 10.67
C SER A 556 44.39 10.56 11.50
N LYS A 557 43.61 9.65 12.09
CA LYS A 557 44.13 8.61 12.98
C LYS A 557 43.36 7.31 12.81
N LYS A 558 44.07 6.18 12.82
CA LYS A 558 43.48 4.84 12.94
C LYS A 558 43.59 4.36 14.38
N ILE A 559 42.55 3.71 14.88
CA ILE A 559 42.46 3.17 16.24
C ILE A 559 42.59 1.66 16.15
N ASP A 560 43.48 1.11 16.98
CA ASP A 560 43.68 -0.34 17.05
C ASP A 560 42.48 -1.00 17.72
N ILE A 561 41.94 -2.01 17.05
CA ILE A 561 40.77 -2.75 17.51
C ILE A 561 41.19 -4.18 17.89
N PRO A 562 40.87 -4.66 19.11
CA PRO A 562 41.21 -6.00 19.53
C PRO A 562 40.47 -7.06 18.72
N ALA A 563 41.12 -8.19 18.48
CA ALA A 563 40.54 -9.32 17.75
C ALA A 563 39.27 -9.84 18.45
N GLY A 564 38.21 -10.09 17.69
CA GLY A 564 36.91 -10.55 18.19
C GLY A 564 35.94 -9.45 18.64
N ALA A 565 36.35 -8.17 18.58
CA ALA A 565 35.43 -7.05 18.73
C ALA A 565 34.45 -6.96 17.54
N LEU A 566 33.29 -6.31 17.76
CA LEU A 566 32.34 -6.04 16.68
C LEU A 566 32.95 -5.09 15.62
N PHE A 567 33.79 -4.15 16.04
CA PHE A 567 34.48 -3.26 15.11
C PHE A 567 35.62 -4.03 14.42
N THR A 568 35.83 -3.76 13.13
CA THR A 568 36.98 -4.26 12.36
C THR A 568 38.03 -3.16 12.12
N GLY A 569 37.63 -1.91 12.32
CA GLY A 569 38.50 -0.73 12.32
C GLY A 569 37.72 0.51 12.76
N VAL A 570 38.39 1.46 13.42
CA VAL A 570 37.84 2.81 13.65
C VAL A 570 38.89 3.83 13.26
N SER A 571 38.49 4.89 12.57
CA SER A 571 39.38 5.97 12.19
C SER A 571 38.71 7.33 12.24
N THR A 572 39.51 8.37 12.40
CA THR A 572 39.11 9.78 12.28
C THR A 572 39.77 10.41 11.07
N VAL A 573 39.10 11.36 10.44
CA VAL A 573 39.63 12.17 9.34
C VAL A 573 38.94 13.53 9.32
N GLN A 574 39.66 14.58 8.95
CA GLN A 574 39.06 15.87 8.68
C GLN A 574 38.42 15.84 7.29
N SER A 575 37.09 15.90 7.19
CA SER A 575 36.39 15.76 5.90
C SER A 575 36.46 17.02 5.04
N ASP A 576 36.46 18.18 5.68
CA ASP A 576 36.60 19.50 5.06
C ASP A 576 37.15 20.50 6.10
N SER A 577 37.28 21.78 5.76
CA SER A 577 37.85 22.79 6.65
C SER A 577 37.09 23.03 7.96
N LYS A 578 35.91 22.43 8.15
CA LYS A 578 35.02 22.63 9.30
C LYS A 578 34.40 21.34 9.86
N THR A 579 34.58 20.18 9.22
CA THR A 579 33.88 18.94 9.61
C THR A 579 34.86 17.84 10.00
N ALA A 580 34.80 17.40 11.27
CA ALA A 580 35.46 16.18 11.72
C ALA A 580 34.60 14.96 11.39
N ARG A 581 35.20 13.90 10.88
CA ARG A 581 34.54 12.66 10.48
C ARG A 581 35.14 11.47 11.23
N ILE A 582 34.28 10.64 11.81
CA ILE A 582 34.63 9.35 12.40
C ILE A 582 34.07 8.25 11.51
N ILE A 583 34.85 7.22 11.23
CA ILE A 583 34.49 6.08 10.37
C ILE A 583 34.72 4.80 11.19
N ALA A 584 33.66 4.02 11.41
CA ALA A 584 33.72 2.71 12.04
C ALA A 584 33.40 1.61 11.01
N GLU A 585 34.34 0.72 10.77
CA GLU A 585 34.16 -0.49 9.95
C GLU A 585 33.51 -1.58 10.81
N VAL A 586 32.36 -2.09 10.36
CA VAL A 586 31.49 -2.98 11.15
C VAL A 586 30.90 -4.10 10.28
N PRO A 587 30.43 -5.22 10.87
CA PRO A 587 29.63 -6.22 10.16
C PRO A 587 28.36 -5.61 9.56
N GLU A 588 27.92 -6.16 8.43
CA GLU A 588 26.86 -5.58 7.59
C GLU A 588 25.52 -5.40 8.32
N ASN A 589 25.18 -6.30 9.25
CA ASN A 589 23.94 -6.25 10.02
C ASN A 589 24.03 -5.41 11.31
N THR A 590 25.05 -4.58 11.50
CA THR A 590 25.22 -3.80 12.73
C THR A 590 24.37 -2.53 12.73
N ASP A 591 23.37 -2.39 13.60
CA ASP A 591 22.61 -1.16 13.82
C ASP A 591 23.31 -0.22 14.83
N TRP A 592 22.89 1.05 14.90
CA TRP A 592 23.43 2.03 15.86
C TRP A 592 22.35 2.81 16.61
N GLU A 593 22.68 3.30 17.81
CA GLU A 593 21.82 4.15 18.62
C GLU A 593 22.64 5.33 19.18
N PRO A 594 22.37 6.58 18.72
CA PRO A 594 23.05 7.76 19.24
C PRO A 594 22.38 8.30 20.52
N GLN A 595 23.18 8.73 21.48
CA GLN A 595 22.77 9.42 22.70
C GLN A 595 23.61 10.70 22.86
N LYS A 596 22.95 11.86 22.88
CA LYS A 596 23.57 13.17 23.11
C LYS A 596 23.36 13.60 24.57
N ASN A 597 24.43 13.92 25.28
CA ASN A 597 24.39 14.52 26.60
C ASN A 597 25.32 15.73 26.64
N GLY A 598 24.74 16.93 26.52
CA GLY A 598 25.48 18.16 26.27
C GLY A 598 26.29 18.05 24.97
N ASN A 599 27.61 18.15 25.11
CA ASN A 599 28.58 18.06 24.02
C ASN A 599 29.13 16.64 23.79
N MET A 600 28.71 15.67 24.59
CA MET A 600 29.11 14.27 24.44
C MET A 600 28.09 13.51 23.59
N LEU A 601 28.56 12.93 22.49
CA LEU A 601 27.80 12.00 21.66
C LEU A 601 28.32 10.58 21.91
N THR A 602 27.45 9.69 22.36
CA THR A 602 27.73 8.26 22.50
C THR A 602 26.91 7.49 21.49
N VAL A 603 27.57 6.69 20.65
CA VAL A 603 26.95 5.83 19.64
C VAL A 603 27.17 4.39 20.07
N THR A 604 26.08 3.68 20.37
CA THR A 604 26.10 2.25 20.71
C THR A 604 25.78 1.43 19.47
N PHE A 605 26.52 0.35 19.23
CA PHE A 605 26.39 -0.53 18.07
C PHE A 605 25.86 -1.90 18.49
N LYS A 606 24.91 -2.45 17.74
CA LYS A 606 24.25 -3.72 18.10
C LYS A 606 23.94 -4.56 16.85
N PRO A 607 23.96 -5.90 16.94
CA PRO A 607 23.54 -6.74 15.82
C PRO A 607 22.03 -6.60 15.53
N SER A 608 21.68 -6.43 14.27
CA SER A 608 20.31 -6.50 13.76
C SER A 608 19.96 -7.94 13.37
N GLN A 609 18.68 -8.28 13.52
CA GLN A 609 18.13 -9.58 13.14
C GLN A 609 17.66 -9.62 11.67
N ILE A 610 18.00 -8.58 10.89
CA ILE A 610 17.83 -8.55 9.43
C ILE A 610 18.74 -9.61 8.80
N LYS A 611 18.20 -10.30 7.79
CA LYS A 611 18.89 -11.32 7.01
C LYS A 611 18.79 -10.95 5.53
N ASN A 612 19.73 -11.44 4.73
CA ASN A 612 19.66 -11.38 3.27
C ASN A 612 19.55 -9.94 2.71
N ILE A 613 20.09 -8.94 3.43
CA ILE A 613 20.17 -7.54 2.99
C ILE A 613 21.59 -7.04 3.17
N VAL A 614 22.15 -6.46 2.10
CA VAL A 614 23.46 -5.81 2.07
C VAL A 614 23.28 -4.36 1.64
N PHE A 615 23.94 -3.43 2.33
CA PHE A 615 23.85 -2.00 2.03
C PHE A 615 25.06 -1.54 1.19
N ARG A 616 24.79 -0.90 0.06
CA ARG A 616 25.81 -0.23 -0.78
C ARG A 616 25.46 1.24 -0.95
N ASN A 617 26.46 2.09 -1.21
CA ASN A 617 26.24 3.49 -1.56
C ASN A 617 26.76 3.73 -2.99
N ASP A 618 25.94 4.29 -3.86
CA ASP A 618 26.22 4.53 -5.27
C ASP A 618 26.44 6.01 -5.62
N GLY A 619 26.52 6.87 -4.60
CA GLY A 619 26.64 8.33 -4.76
C GLY A 619 25.30 9.07 -4.86
N MET A 620 24.16 8.36 -4.98
CA MET A 620 22.81 8.94 -4.88
C MET A 620 22.07 8.51 -3.61
N GLY A 621 22.50 7.43 -2.95
CA GLY A 621 21.96 6.97 -1.67
C GLY A 621 22.36 5.53 -1.36
N ALA A 622 21.80 4.98 -0.30
CA ALA A 622 21.97 3.60 0.13
C ALA A 622 21.06 2.69 -0.70
N VAL A 623 21.68 1.86 -1.54
CA VAL A 623 21.05 0.77 -2.26
C VAL A 623 20.96 -0.45 -1.35
N LEU A 624 19.77 -1.03 -1.26
CA LEU A 624 19.45 -2.22 -0.49
C LEU A 624 19.56 -3.46 -1.38
N LYS A 625 20.65 -4.20 -1.32
CA LYS A 625 20.80 -5.44 -2.09
C LYS A 625 20.18 -6.61 -1.32
N ILE A 626 19.20 -7.31 -1.89
CA ILE A 626 18.65 -8.54 -1.33
C ILE A 626 19.36 -9.73 -1.94
N THR A 627 19.93 -10.61 -1.11
CA THR A 627 20.77 -11.73 -1.55
C THR A 627 20.23 -13.06 -1.05
N SER A 628 19.91 -13.98 -1.96
CA SER A 628 19.45 -15.34 -1.64
C SER A 628 19.48 -16.21 -2.89
N PRO A 629 19.79 -17.53 -2.80
CA PRO A 629 19.84 -18.39 -3.98
C PRO A 629 18.57 -18.35 -4.83
N GLY A 630 18.74 -18.00 -6.12
CA GLY A 630 17.67 -17.88 -7.12
C GLY A 630 16.65 -16.78 -6.85
N ILE A 631 16.99 -15.77 -6.05
CA ILE A 631 16.03 -14.70 -5.67
C ILE A 631 15.48 -13.93 -6.87
N ARG A 632 16.29 -13.71 -7.91
CA ARG A 632 15.86 -13.04 -9.14
C ARG A 632 14.67 -13.76 -9.79
N GLU A 633 14.79 -15.05 -10.02
CA GLU A 633 13.72 -15.89 -10.58
C GLU A 633 12.51 -16.04 -9.65
N LYS A 634 12.74 -16.12 -8.33
CA LYS A 634 11.65 -16.18 -7.33
C LYS A 634 10.83 -14.90 -7.33
N VAL A 635 11.49 -13.75 -7.45
CA VAL A 635 10.87 -12.43 -7.52
C VAL A 635 10.17 -12.23 -8.87
N GLU A 636 10.80 -12.61 -9.99
CA GLU A 636 10.17 -12.54 -11.33
C GLU A 636 8.89 -13.36 -11.40
N ARG A 637 8.92 -14.61 -10.95
CA ARG A 637 7.74 -15.49 -10.93
C ARG A 637 6.61 -14.97 -10.04
N ASN A 638 6.93 -14.14 -9.05
CA ASN A 638 5.97 -13.63 -8.09
C ASN A 638 5.80 -12.11 -8.16
N ILE A 639 6.27 -11.43 -9.21
CA ILE A 639 6.30 -9.97 -9.26
C ILE A 639 4.90 -9.35 -9.17
N SER A 640 3.88 -10.04 -9.70
CA SER A 640 2.47 -9.63 -9.60
C SER A 640 1.86 -9.83 -8.20
N LYS A 641 2.51 -10.63 -7.35
CA LYS A 641 2.12 -10.88 -5.95
C LYS A 641 2.91 -10.02 -4.97
N ILE A 642 4.04 -9.45 -5.39
CA ILE A 642 4.81 -8.51 -4.58
C ILE A 642 4.08 -7.17 -4.60
N LYS A 643 3.64 -6.70 -3.43
CA LYS A 643 2.89 -5.44 -3.30
C LYS A 643 3.81 -4.34 -2.78
N THR A 644 3.46 -3.11 -3.10
CA THR A 644 4.08 -1.92 -2.50
C THR A 644 3.03 -1.03 -1.85
N ASP A 645 3.38 -0.42 -0.72
CA ASP A 645 2.55 0.59 -0.05
C ASP A 645 3.37 1.85 0.21
N ASN A 646 2.78 3.02 -0.05
CA ASN A 646 3.45 4.31 0.08
C ASN A 646 2.71 5.18 1.10
N ASP A 647 3.08 5.05 2.37
CA ASP A 647 2.55 5.87 3.45
C ASP A 647 3.34 7.18 3.54
N ILE A 648 2.93 8.14 2.70
CA ILE A 648 3.50 9.48 2.61
C ILE A 648 3.40 10.21 3.95
N LYS A 649 2.30 10.03 4.68
CA LYS A 649 2.02 10.74 5.93
C LYS A 649 3.01 10.36 7.03
N ASN A 650 3.31 9.07 7.14
CA ASN A 650 4.22 8.55 8.14
C ASN A 650 5.65 8.32 7.60
N LYS A 651 5.92 8.75 6.36
CA LYS A 651 7.21 8.60 5.67
C LYS A 651 7.68 7.15 5.49
N TYR A 652 6.78 6.18 5.37
CA TYR A 652 7.16 4.78 5.11
C TYR A 652 6.89 4.36 3.67
N PHE A 653 7.79 3.56 3.09
CA PHE A 653 7.55 2.85 1.84
C PHE A 653 7.77 1.35 2.05
N THR A 654 6.78 0.53 1.73
CA THR A 654 6.74 -0.89 2.08
C THR A 654 6.80 -1.75 0.83
N PHE A 655 7.62 -2.79 0.80
CA PHE A 655 7.44 -3.95 -0.07
C PHE A 655 6.88 -5.11 0.74
N VAL A 656 5.98 -5.87 0.12
CA VAL A 656 5.39 -7.07 0.68
C VAL A 656 5.62 -8.19 -0.31
N PHE A 657 6.63 -9.01 -0.04
CA PHE A 657 6.95 -10.21 -0.80
C PHE A 657 6.10 -11.37 -0.30
N PRO A 658 5.64 -12.30 -1.14
CA PRO A 658 5.17 -13.60 -0.67
C PRO A 658 6.26 -14.33 0.14
N ALA A 659 5.90 -15.07 1.18
CA ALA A 659 6.84 -15.67 2.14
C ALA A 659 7.81 -16.70 1.52
N ASP A 660 7.42 -17.32 0.41
CA ASP A 660 8.24 -18.27 -0.35
C ASP A 660 9.27 -17.59 -1.27
N VAL A 661 9.16 -16.26 -1.48
CA VAL A 661 10.12 -15.49 -2.29
C VAL A 661 11.39 -15.18 -1.51
N ILE A 662 11.27 -14.66 -0.29
CA ILE A 662 12.41 -14.26 0.55
C ILE A 662 12.04 -14.20 2.03
N ASN A 663 12.99 -14.52 2.91
CA ASN A 663 12.93 -14.24 4.35
C ASN A 663 14.00 -13.19 4.68
N LEU A 664 13.58 -12.01 5.12
CA LEU A 664 14.45 -10.87 5.44
C LEU A 664 14.75 -10.75 6.94
N GLY A 665 14.27 -11.70 7.76
CA GLY A 665 14.33 -11.61 9.22
C GLY A 665 13.36 -10.58 9.80
N ASN A 666 13.52 -10.30 11.09
CA ASN A 666 12.63 -9.42 11.87
C ASN A 666 13.49 -8.42 12.65
N GLY A 667 13.76 -7.25 12.09
CA GLY A 667 14.63 -6.28 12.74
C GLY A 667 14.67 -4.91 12.06
N LYS A 668 15.39 -3.98 12.68
CA LYS A 668 15.63 -2.62 12.19
C LYS A 668 17.13 -2.39 11.97
N ILE A 669 17.47 -1.58 10.97
CA ILE A 669 18.80 -1.00 10.82
C ILE A 669 18.69 0.45 10.35
N ASN A 670 19.42 1.36 11.00
CA ASN A 670 19.48 2.75 10.59
C ASN A 670 20.37 2.89 9.34
N VAL A 671 20.10 3.92 8.53
CA VAL A 671 20.79 4.19 7.24
C VAL A 671 21.31 5.63 7.16
N GLY A 672 20.46 6.62 7.39
CA GLY A 672 20.84 8.02 7.62
C GLY A 672 21.48 8.78 6.44
N ASP A 673 21.35 8.28 5.22
CA ASP A 673 22.06 8.80 4.02
C ASP A 673 21.43 10.07 3.40
N GLY A 674 20.34 10.58 3.98
CA GLY A 674 19.57 11.72 3.48
C GLY A 674 18.38 11.39 2.57
N LEU A 675 18.20 10.11 2.21
CA LEU A 675 17.02 9.55 1.54
C LEU A 675 16.29 8.54 2.44
N MET A 676 17.01 7.48 2.85
CA MET A 676 16.58 6.48 3.81
C MET A 676 17.04 6.85 5.22
N LYS A 677 16.09 6.94 6.14
CA LYS A 677 16.38 7.09 7.57
C LYS A 677 16.72 5.73 8.19
N ALA A 678 15.88 4.73 7.96
CA ALA A 678 16.05 3.38 8.48
C ALA A 678 15.30 2.34 7.62
N VAL A 679 15.64 1.07 7.81
CA VAL A 679 14.97 -0.06 7.17
C VAL A 679 14.50 -1.03 8.25
N HIS A 680 13.25 -1.46 8.14
CA HIS A 680 12.61 -2.42 9.04
C HIS A 680 12.17 -3.64 8.22
N THR A 681 12.31 -4.83 8.79
CA THR A 681 11.90 -6.09 8.14
C THR A 681 11.00 -6.88 9.07
N LEU A 682 10.06 -7.61 8.48
CA LEU A 682 9.20 -8.55 9.18
C LEU A 682 8.86 -9.69 8.22
N SER A 683 9.35 -10.90 8.50
CA SER A 683 9.06 -12.10 7.72
C SER A 683 8.03 -12.97 8.44
N GLU A 684 6.83 -13.06 7.88
CA GLU A 684 5.70 -13.84 8.38
C GLU A 684 5.46 -15.09 7.52
N VAL A 685 4.47 -15.90 7.89
CA VAL A 685 4.14 -17.16 7.20
C VAL A 685 3.61 -16.94 5.78
N LYS A 686 2.92 -15.81 5.53
CA LYS A 686 2.34 -15.46 4.21
C LYS A 686 3.19 -14.49 3.42
N ASN A 687 3.77 -13.51 4.10
CA ASN A 687 4.49 -12.43 3.45
C ASN A 687 5.73 -12.02 4.23
N THR A 688 6.69 -11.47 3.51
CA THR A 688 7.85 -10.79 4.04
C THR A 688 7.76 -9.32 3.71
N TYR A 689 7.79 -8.48 4.73
CA TYR A 689 7.70 -7.04 4.67
C TYR A 689 9.10 -6.43 4.73
N LEU A 690 9.36 -5.51 3.81
CA LEU A 690 10.52 -4.62 3.83
C LEU A 690 10.00 -3.19 3.87
N LEU A 691 10.14 -2.54 5.02
CA LEU A 691 9.68 -1.19 5.27
C LEU A 691 10.87 -0.24 5.26
N ILE A 692 10.79 0.81 4.45
CA ILE A 692 11.81 1.85 4.33
C ILE A 692 11.25 3.11 4.99
N GLU A 693 11.83 3.50 6.12
CA GLU A 693 11.57 4.78 6.78
C GLU A 693 12.36 5.86 6.05
N ARG A 694 11.68 6.89 5.55
CA ARG A 694 12.26 7.91 4.69
C ARG A 694 12.58 9.18 5.48
N GLU A 695 13.65 9.85 5.09
CA GLU A 695 13.94 11.23 5.52
C GLU A 695 12.96 12.20 4.83
N ARG A 696 12.59 11.93 3.56
CA ARG A 696 11.69 12.73 2.72
C ARG A 696 10.43 11.96 2.33
N THR A 697 9.29 12.65 2.21
CA THR A 697 7.97 12.02 2.02
C THR A 697 7.69 11.51 0.60
N ASP A 698 8.48 11.92 -0.38
CA ASP A 698 8.26 11.75 -1.83
C ASP A 698 9.05 10.59 -2.46
N GLU A 699 9.98 9.99 -1.73
CA GLU A 699 10.81 8.88 -2.22
C GLU A 699 10.00 7.58 -2.35
N ILE A 700 10.00 6.97 -3.53
CA ILE A 700 9.42 5.65 -3.83
C ILE A 700 10.58 4.70 -4.07
N TYR A 701 10.41 3.41 -3.78
CA TYR A 701 11.45 2.41 -4.01
C TYR A 701 10.92 1.34 -4.98
N GLU A 702 11.82 0.74 -5.75
CA GLU A 702 11.49 -0.37 -6.65
C GLU A 702 12.51 -1.51 -6.59
N ILE A 703 12.08 -2.69 -7.05
CA ILE A 703 12.99 -3.83 -7.26
C ILE A 703 13.66 -3.67 -8.62
N ARG A 704 14.98 -3.47 -8.60
CA ARG A 704 15.89 -3.64 -9.73
C ARG A 704 16.52 -5.02 -9.63
N TYR A 705 16.75 -5.67 -10.75
CA TYR A 705 17.47 -6.94 -10.74
C TYR A 705 18.90 -6.71 -11.22
N THR A 706 19.81 -7.55 -10.75
CA THR A 706 21.22 -7.53 -11.13
C THR A 706 21.47 -8.59 -12.20
N ASP A 707 22.70 -8.65 -12.72
CA ASP A 707 23.10 -9.74 -13.62
C ASP A 707 23.21 -11.11 -12.91
N SER A 708 23.27 -11.13 -11.57
CA SER A 708 23.30 -12.34 -10.74
C SER A 708 21.90 -12.93 -10.51
N SER A 709 21.77 -14.26 -10.56
CA SER A 709 20.53 -14.96 -10.19
C SER A 709 20.21 -14.87 -8.70
N ASP A 710 21.23 -14.66 -7.87
CA ASP A 710 21.15 -14.73 -6.41
C ASP A 710 21.03 -13.34 -5.77
N GLU A 711 20.84 -12.29 -6.57
CA GLU A 711 20.80 -10.92 -6.08
C GLU A 711 19.80 -10.03 -6.83
N ILE A 712 19.01 -9.28 -6.06
CA ILE A 712 18.21 -8.14 -6.53
C ILE A 712 18.56 -6.90 -5.70
N GLU A 713 18.15 -5.74 -6.16
CA GLU A 713 18.38 -4.46 -5.49
C GLU A 713 17.05 -3.74 -5.29
N ILE A 714 16.86 -3.21 -4.09
CA ILE A 714 15.82 -2.25 -3.76
C ILE A 714 16.46 -0.89 -3.82
N VAL A 715 16.14 -0.18 -4.88
CA VAL A 715 16.68 1.14 -5.17
C VAL A 715 15.56 2.15 -4.97
N PRO A 716 15.88 3.41 -4.61
CA PRO A 716 14.95 4.49 -4.87
C PRO A 716 14.53 4.34 -6.33
N SER A 717 13.24 4.28 -6.58
CA SER A 717 12.70 4.39 -7.91
C SER A 717 13.01 5.82 -8.36
N SER A 718 14.25 6.02 -8.87
CA SER A 718 14.32 6.67 -10.15
C SER A 718 13.30 5.93 -10.98
N LYS A 719 12.37 6.65 -11.62
CA LYS A 719 11.80 6.08 -12.83
C LYS A 719 12.94 5.33 -13.56
N GLY A 720 12.79 4.00 -13.69
CA GLY A 720 13.77 3.08 -14.25
C GLY A 720 14.84 2.56 -13.28
N GLY A 721 15.10 1.26 -13.15
CA GLY A 721 14.45 0.08 -13.74
C GLY A 721 15.34 -1.16 -13.54
N SER A 722 14.72 -2.30 -13.18
CA SER A 722 14.78 -3.66 -13.80
C SER A 722 16.16 -4.31 -14.14
N SER A 723 16.37 -5.61 -14.33
CA SER A 723 15.59 -6.72 -14.90
C SER A 723 16.36 -8.03 -14.73
N GLY A 724 15.74 -9.15 -14.34
CA GLY A 724 15.94 -10.37 -15.11
C GLY A 724 14.68 -10.68 -15.85
N SER A 725 14.82 -11.27 -17.03
CA SER A 725 15.44 -12.59 -17.16
C SER A 725 16.60 -12.68 -18.17
N LEU A 726 17.42 -13.73 -17.98
CA LEU A 726 18.42 -14.29 -18.89
C LEU A 726 17.76 -15.33 -19.86
N PRO A 727 18.48 -16.01 -20.77
CA PRO A 727 18.58 -15.63 -22.18
C PRO A 727 18.10 -16.77 -23.11
N ASN A 728 18.04 -16.56 -24.42
CA ASN A 728 18.41 -17.66 -25.32
C ASN A 728 19.02 -17.22 -26.65
N THR A 729 19.82 -18.15 -27.16
CA THR A 729 20.98 -18.09 -28.05
C THR A 729 20.69 -18.08 -29.55
N GLY A 730 21.66 -17.58 -30.34
CA GLY A 730 21.92 -18.09 -31.70
C GLY A 730 22.71 -17.18 -32.65
N ASN A 731 24.06 -17.33 -32.66
CA ASN A 731 25.07 -17.25 -33.77
C ASN A 731 24.84 -16.36 -35.03
N THR A 732 25.81 -15.68 -35.68
CA THR A 732 27.26 -15.94 -35.92
C THR A 732 27.96 -14.74 -36.63
N ALA A 733 29.29 -14.61 -36.42
CA ALA A 733 30.38 -14.04 -37.27
C ALA A 733 30.38 -12.53 -37.65
N GLY A 734 31.49 -11.76 -37.66
CA GLY A 734 32.93 -11.96 -37.41
C GLY A 734 33.75 -10.69 -37.77
N THR A 735 34.93 -10.53 -37.14
CA THR A 735 36.15 -9.77 -37.52
C THR A 735 36.22 -8.22 -37.50
N GLY A 736 37.27 -7.68 -36.86
CA GLY A 736 37.98 -6.46 -37.35
C GLY A 736 38.34 -5.33 -36.38
N SER A 737 39.51 -5.44 -35.74
CA SER A 737 40.34 -4.48 -34.96
C SER A 737 40.23 -2.95 -35.20
N GLY A 738 40.36 -2.18 -34.10
CA GLY A 738 40.73 -0.74 -34.10
C GLY A 738 40.72 -0.10 -32.69
N ILE A 739 41.89 0.02 -32.06
CA ILE A 739 42.23 0.78 -30.83
C ILE A 739 42.75 2.15 -31.32
N ASP A 740 42.34 3.38 -30.94
CA ASP A 740 42.18 4.14 -29.66
C ASP A 740 41.54 5.53 -30.02
N PRO A 741 41.19 6.49 -29.11
CA PRO A 741 41.42 6.55 -27.66
C PRO A 741 40.13 6.78 -26.83
N VAL A 742 40.21 6.50 -25.53
CA VAL A 742 39.22 6.98 -24.55
C VAL A 742 39.59 8.39 -24.10
N PRO A 743 38.70 9.37 -24.29
CA PRO A 743 38.49 10.46 -23.35
C PRO A 743 37.14 10.27 -22.62
N ALA A 744 37.17 10.52 -21.32
CA ALA A 744 36.07 10.31 -20.39
C ALA A 744 34.76 11.02 -20.78
N ASN A 745 33.70 10.24 -20.96
CA ASN A 745 32.38 10.42 -20.36
C ASN A 745 31.49 9.25 -20.83
N SER A 746 30.88 8.53 -19.88
CA SER A 746 30.03 7.34 -20.12
C SER A 746 28.71 7.71 -20.81
N GLY A 747 28.79 8.09 -22.10
CA GLY A 747 27.84 8.93 -22.83
C GLY A 747 26.36 8.53 -22.78
N MET A 748 25.56 9.45 -22.26
CA MET A 748 24.10 9.38 -22.15
C MET A 748 23.41 9.25 -23.53
N LEU A 749 22.34 8.47 -23.60
CA LEU A 749 21.46 8.28 -24.75
C LEU A 749 20.22 9.18 -24.64
N VAL A 750 20.02 10.07 -25.62
CA VAL A 750 18.82 10.90 -25.75
C VAL A 750 17.86 10.25 -26.74
N VAL A 751 16.62 10.01 -26.32
CA VAL A 751 15.54 9.59 -27.21
C VAL A 751 14.66 10.78 -27.56
N LEU A 752 14.48 11.01 -28.86
CA LEU A 752 13.58 12.04 -29.36
C LEU A 752 12.32 11.38 -29.93
N ASP A 753 11.17 11.92 -29.55
CA ASP A 753 9.87 11.43 -29.95
C ASP A 753 9.14 12.46 -30.79
N ALA A 754 8.90 12.14 -32.06
CA ALA A 754 8.05 12.95 -32.92
C ALA A 754 6.60 12.53 -32.68
N GLY A 755 5.81 13.36 -31.98
CA GLY A 755 4.41 13.08 -31.66
C GLY A 755 3.57 12.70 -32.88
N HIS A 756 2.51 11.91 -32.67
CA HIS A 756 1.58 11.42 -33.72
C HIS A 756 2.28 10.60 -34.84
N GLY A 757 1.63 10.42 -35.99
CA GLY A 757 2.20 9.73 -37.15
C GLY A 757 1.25 8.68 -37.75
N GLY A 758 1.39 8.40 -39.04
CA GLY A 758 0.53 7.47 -39.76
C GLY A 758 -0.94 7.88 -39.66
N ASN A 759 -1.75 6.97 -39.09
CA ASN A 759 -3.20 7.13 -38.93
C ASN A 759 -3.61 8.10 -37.81
N ASP A 760 -2.70 8.52 -36.95
CA ASP A 760 -2.92 9.60 -36.00
C ASP A 760 -2.34 10.90 -36.59
N PRO A 761 -3.19 11.84 -37.07
CA PRO A 761 -2.72 13.07 -37.68
C PRO A 761 -2.29 14.14 -36.66
N GLY A 762 -2.65 13.99 -35.39
CA GLY A 762 -2.66 15.10 -34.43
C GLY A 762 -3.57 16.25 -34.89
N ALA A 763 -3.25 17.47 -34.52
CA ALA A 763 -3.97 18.65 -34.99
C ALA A 763 -3.86 18.81 -36.53
N THR A 764 -5.02 18.94 -37.19
CA THR A 764 -5.12 18.94 -38.67
C THR A 764 -5.12 20.36 -39.27
N PHE A 765 -4.19 21.22 -38.84
CA PHE A 765 -3.99 22.55 -39.42
C PHE A 765 -2.67 22.61 -40.21
N GLY A 766 -2.64 23.40 -41.30
CA GLY A 766 -1.46 23.49 -42.17
C GLY A 766 -1.08 22.13 -42.76
N ASN A 767 0.19 21.75 -42.67
CA ASN A 767 0.67 20.43 -43.10
C ASN A 767 0.34 19.28 -42.11
N GLY A 768 -0.38 19.58 -41.02
CA GLY A 768 -0.72 18.64 -39.96
C GLY A 768 0.38 18.49 -38.90
N GLU A 769 -0.01 18.32 -37.65
CA GLU A 769 0.90 18.30 -36.49
C GLU A 769 2.00 17.24 -36.62
N LYS A 770 1.64 16.03 -37.04
CA LYS A 770 2.59 14.93 -37.25
C LYS A 770 3.74 15.26 -38.21
N TRP A 771 3.51 16.16 -39.17
CA TRP A 771 4.52 16.59 -40.14
C TRP A 771 5.52 17.56 -39.51
N TYR A 772 5.04 18.60 -38.82
CA TYR A 772 5.90 19.57 -38.13
C TYR A 772 6.73 18.89 -37.02
N ASN A 773 6.10 17.99 -36.26
CA ASN A 773 6.77 17.24 -35.20
C ASN A 773 7.93 16.40 -35.76
N LEU A 774 7.75 15.76 -36.92
CA LEU A 774 8.79 14.95 -37.56
C LEU A 774 9.94 15.80 -38.11
N ASP A 775 9.64 16.89 -38.84
CA ASP A 775 10.67 17.75 -39.43
C ASP A 775 11.59 18.37 -38.36
N ILE A 776 11.01 18.91 -37.28
CA ILE A 776 11.78 19.49 -36.16
C ILE A 776 12.64 18.41 -35.47
N THR A 777 12.09 17.22 -35.26
CA THR A 777 12.80 16.10 -34.61
C THR A 777 14.01 15.63 -35.42
N LEU A 778 13.88 15.51 -36.75
CA LEU A 778 14.98 15.10 -37.64
C LEU A 778 16.10 16.15 -37.70
N ARG A 779 15.75 17.44 -37.68
CA ARG A 779 16.74 18.54 -37.58
C ARG A 779 17.50 18.46 -36.26
N LEU A 780 16.78 18.27 -35.15
CA LEU A 780 17.37 18.16 -33.81
C LEU A 780 18.32 16.97 -33.70
N GLU A 781 17.92 15.79 -34.22
CA GLU A 781 18.75 14.59 -34.25
C GLU A 781 20.10 14.85 -34.92
N LYS A 782 20.09 15.47 -36.10
CA LYS A 782 21.30 15.80 -36.87
C LYS A 782 22.24 16.69 -36.07
N ILE A 783 21.72 17.70 -35.39
CA ILE A 783 22.52 18.62 -34.57
C ILE A 783 23.16 17.87 -33.39
N LEU A 784 22.38 17.11 -32.62
CA LEU A 784 22.86 16.39 -31.44
C LEU A 784 23.91 15.33 -31.79
N LYS A 785 23.69 14.55 -32.87
CA LYS A 785 24.67 13.57 -33.35
C LYS A 785 25.99 14.24 -33.78
N SER A 786 25.93 15.41 -34.42
CA SER A 786 27.14 16.17 -34.79
C SER A 786 27.95 16.66 -33.59
N LYS A 787 27.33 16.72 -32.41
CA LYS A 787 27.95 17.12 -31.13
C LYS A 787 28.37 15.92 -30.28
N GLY A 788 28.33 14.71 -30.83
CA GLY A 788 28.75 13.49 -30.14
C GLY A 788 27.71 12.91 -29.17
N VAL A 789 26.48 13.41 -29.18
CA VAL A 789 25.39 12.87 -28.35
C VAL A 789 24.84 11.60 -29.00
N ARG A 790 24.62 10.55 -28.19
CA ARG A 790 23.94 9.34 -28.65
C ARG A 790 22.45 9.64 -28.76
N VAL A 791 21.87 9.45 -29.95
CA VAL A 791 20.45 9.75 -30.20
C VAL A 791 19.74 8.59 -30.87
N LYS A 792 18.51 8.31 -30.42
CA LYS A 792 17.55 7.43 -31.10
C LYS A 792 16.19 8.12 -31.26
N LEU A 793 15.43 7.75 -32.28
CA LEU A 793 14.12 8.32 -32.60
C LEU A 793 13.02 7.28 -32.42
N THR A 794 11.89 7.64 -31.82
CA THR A 794 10.70 6.75 -31.80
C THR A 794 10.14 6.51 -33.20
N ARG A 795 10.25 7.50 -34.09
CA ARG A 795 10.03 7.35 -35.54
C ARG A 795 10.88 8.34 -36.34
N SER A 796 11.32 7.92 -37.52
CA SER A 796 12.04 8.77 -38.49
C SER A 796 11.28 8.99 -39.80
N THR A 797 10.06 8.44 -39.91
CA THR A 797 9.15 8.52 -41.06
C THR A 797 7.71 8.75 -40.58
N ASP A 798 6.77 8.95 -41.51
CA ASP A 798 5.34 9.09 -41.19
C ASP A 798 4.69 7.72 -40.92
N VAL A 799 4.95 7.17 -39.74
CA VAL A 799 4.37 5.90 -39.25
C VAL A 799 3.70 6.13 -37.90
N PHE A 800 2.63 5.39 -37.64
CA PHE A 800 1.98 5.41 -36.33
C PHE A 800 2.81 4.61 -35.33
N VAL A 801 3.02 5.19 -34.14
CA VAL A 801 3.64 4.53 -32.97
C VAL A 801 2.74 4.79 -31.77
N GLY A 802 2.36 3.75 -31.04
CA GLY A 802 1.46 3.86 -29.90
C GLY A 802 2.04 4.68 -28.74
N LEU A 803 1.21 5.26 -27.89
CA LEU A 803 1.69 6.08 -26.77
C LEU A 803 2.53 5.27 -25.76
N GLN A 804 2.06 4.07 -25.40
CA GLN A 804 2.82 3.13 -24.57
C GLN A 804 4.07 2.63 -25.30
N GLU A 805 3.96 2.35 -26.59
CA GLU A 805 5.07 1.90 -27.43
C GLU A 805 6.21 2.93 -27.48
N ARG A 806 5.92 4.23 -27.62
CA ARG A 806 6.95 5.29 -27.57
C ARG A 806 7.72 5.29 -26.24
N ALA A 807 7.00 5.14 -25.14
CA ALA A 807 7.59 5.07 -23.81
C ALA A 807 8.42 3.78 -23.65
N GLU A 808 7.89 2.64 -24.10
CA GLU A 808 8.57 1.35 -24.11
C GLU A 808 9.84 1.38 -24.96
N MET A 809 9.83 1.99 -26.15
CA MET A 809 11.01 2.16 -27.00
C MET A 809 12.10 2.93 -26.26
N ALA A 810 11.77 4.07 -25.67
CA ALA A 810 12.72 4.87 -24.89
C ALA A 810 13.27 4.09 -23.69
N ASN A 811 12.39 3.37 -22.98
CA ASN A 811 12.74 2.53 -21.83
C ASN A 811 13.67 1.38 -22.22
N ASN A 812 13.34 0.66 -23.30
CA ASN A 812 14.04 -0.52 -23.77
C ASN A 812 15.40 -0.18 -24.35
N TRP A 813 15.54 0.99 -24.97
CA TRP A 813 16.82 1.47 -25.45
C TRP A 813 17.73 1.99 -24.34
N GLY A 814 17.21 2.12 -23.12
CA GLY A 814 17.94 2.69 -21.98
C GLY A 814 18.23 4.17 -22.22
N ALA A 815 17.23 4.93 -22.67
CA ALA A 815 17.40 6.37 -22.80
C ALA A 815 17.68 7.00 -21.44
N ASP A 816 18.64 7.91 -21.37
CA ASP A 816 18.92 8.74 -20.20
C ASP A 816 18.04 9.99 -20.20
N ILE A 817 17.53 10.41 -21.37
CA ILE A 817 16.61 11.53 -21.53
C ILE A 817 15.60 11.22 -22.63
N PHE A 818 14.33 11.56 -22.42
CA PHE A 818 13.29 11.48 -23.43
C PHE A 818 12.67 12.85 -23.71
N ILE A 819 12.68 13.29 -24.97
CA ILE A 819 12.09 14.56 -25.38
C ILE A 819 11.03 14.27 -26.44
N SER A 820 9.77 14.55 -26.11
CA SER A 820 8.65 14.47 -27.06
C SER A 820 8.35 15.86 -27.63
N ILE A 821 8.25 15.94 -28.96
CA ILE A 821 8.06 17.18 -29.71
C ILE A 821 6.64 17.18 -30.30
N HIS A 822 5.87 18.20 -29.92
CA HIS A 822 4.49 18.45 -30.28
C HIS A 822 4.24 19.91 -30.70
N ASN A 823 3.08 20.16 -31.30
CA ASN A 823 2.59 21.52 -31.56
C ASN A 823 1.11 21.63 -31.18
N ASN A 824 0.79 22.59 -30.33
CA ASN A 824 -0.47 22.62 -29.62
C ASN A 824 -1.64 23.00 -30.53
N SER A 825 -2.86 22.74 -30.06
CA SER A 825 -4.08 23.23 -30.66
C SER A 825 -5.13 23.50 -29.60
N PHE A 826 -5.63 24.73 -29.55
CA PHE A 826 -6.69 25.16 -28.66
C PHE A 826 -7.99 25.44 -29.42
N TRP A 827 -9.12 25.24 -28.75
CA TRP A 827 -10.44 25.66 -29.23
C TRP A 827 -10.49 27.19 -29.44
N ASP A 828 -9.87 27.95 -28.53
CA ASP A 828 -9.65 29.38 -28.66
C ASP A 828 -8.42 29.62 -29.54
N LYS A 829 -8.66 29.99 -30.80
CA LYS A 829 -7.63 30.25 -31.81
C LYS A 829 -6.79 31.50 -31.51
N SER A 830 -7.15 32.31 -30.52
CA SER A 830 -6.34 33.46 -30.09
C SER A 830 -5.12 33.05 -29.27
N ILE A 831 -5.11 31.85 -28.67
CA ILE A 831 -4.00 31.35 -27.86
C ILE A 831 -2.81 30.98 -28.76
N ASN A 832 -1.64 31.53 -28.46
CA ASN A 832 -0.39 31.24 -29.15
C ASN A 832 0.80 31.25 -28.17
N GLY A 833 1.88 30.58 -28.53
CA GLY A 833 3.09 30.47 -27.72
C GLY A 833 3.54 29.05 -27.42
N THR A 834 4.63 28.96 -26.64
CA THR A 834 5.33 27.71 -26.28
C THR A 834 4.98 27.30 -24.85
N MET A 835 4.74 26.01 -24.63
CA MET A 835 4.65 25.41 -23.30
C MET A 835 5.42 24.10 -23.23
N THR A 836 5.81 23.73 -22.02
CA THR A 836 6.56 22.51 -21.79
C THR A 836 5.97 21.75 -20.61
N PHE A 837 5.81 20.45 -20.80
CA PHE A 837 5.25 19.52 -19.85
C PHE A 837 6.30 18.59 -19.27
N TYR A 838 6.11 18.24 -18.00
CA TYR A 838 6.85 17.20 -17.30
C TYR A 838 5.88 16.35 -16.49
N PHE A 839 6.28 15.12 -16.15
CA PHE A 839 5.50 14.33 -15.20
C PHE A 839 5.84 14.76 -13.76
N PRO A 840 4.86 15.00 -12.86
CA PRO A 840 5.10 15.54 -11.52
C PRO A 840 6.16 14.81 -10.69
N THR A 841 6.27 13.49 -10.85
CA THR A 841 7.22 12.64 -10.11
C THR A 841 8.41 12.21 -10.98
N SER A 842 8.62 12.84 -12.14
CA SER A 842 9.80 12.58 -12.98
C SER A 842 11.04 13.13 -12.30
N TYR A 843 11.98 12.24 -11.97
CA TYR A 843 13.33 12.64 -11.57
C TYR A 843 13.91 13.55 -12.67
N LYS A 844 14.35 14.76 -12.28
CA LYS A 844 14.82 15.87 -13.13
C LYS A 844 13.90 16.34 -14.27
N GLY A 845 12.74 15.72 -14.50
CA GLY A 845 11.83 16.10 -15.59
C GLY A 845 11.35 17.55 -15.49
N LYS A 846 11.03 18.02 -14.27
CA LYS A 846 10.69 19.43 -14.02
C LYS A 846 11.85 20.38 -14.30
N GLU A 847 13.06 20.00 -13.88
CA GLU A 847 14.27 20.79 -14.07
C GLU A 847 14.61 20.91 -15.56
N TYR A 848 14.58 19.80 -16.29
CA TYR A 848 14.87 19.75 -17.72
C TYR A 848 13.80 20.48 -18.54
N ALA A 849 12.52 20.31 -18.18
CA ALA A 849 11.44 21.09 -18.76
C ALA A 849 11.65 22.60 -18.52
N THR A 850 12.14 22.99 -17.34
CA THR A 850 12.43 24.40 -17.02
C THR A 850 13.56 24.97 -17.88
N ILE A 851 14.64 24.21 -18.07
CA ILE A 851 15.75 24.61 -18.94
C ILE A 851 15.25 24.78 -20.38
N ILE A 852 14.54 23.79 -20.89
CA ILE A 852 14.00 23.76 -22.25
C ILE A 852 13.00 24.92 -22.49
N GLN A 853 12.06 25.14 -21.57
CA GLN A 853 11.09 26.24 -21.68
C GLN A 853 11.81 27.60 -21.75
N ASN A 854 12.77 27.86 -20.87
CA ASN A 854 13.45 29.15 -20.81
C ASN A 854 14.26 29.45 -22.07
N ASP A 855 14.99 28.46 -22.58
CA ASP A 855 15.80 28.62 -23.79
C ASP A 855 14.92 28.79 -25.04
N LEU A 856 13.81 28.03 -25.15
CA LEU A 856 12.85 28.18 -26.26
C LEU A 856 12.22 29.57 -26.30
N ILE A 857 11.75 30.09 -25.16
CA ILE A 857 11.16 31.44 -25.11
C ILE A 857 12.19 32.51 -25.50
N LYS A 858 13.42 32.39 -24.98
CA LYS A 858 14.51 33.31 -25.30
C LYS A 858 14.86 33.30 -26.79
N ASN A 859 14.96 32.12 -27.39
CA ASN A 859 15.49 31.96 -28.75
C ASN A 859 14.39 32.10 -29.82
N LEU A 860 13.17 31.63 -29.58
CA LEU A 860 12.07 31.67 -30.55
C LEU A 860 11.25 32.95 -30.48
N CYS A 861 11.34 33.71 -29.38
CA CYS A 861 10.55 34.91 -29.13
C CYS A 861 9.02 34.66 -29.24
N THR A 862 8.59 33.46 -28.86
CA THR A 862 7.17 33.09 -28.74
C THR A 862 6.60 33.55 -27.41
N ASN A 863 5.26 33.62 -27.31
CA ASN A 863 4.60 33.88 -26.04
C ASN A 863 4.86 32.73 -25.06
N ASN A 864 5.05 33.05 -23.78
CA ASN A 864 5.35 32.07 -22.75
C ASN A 864 4.07 31.56 -22.08
N LEU A 865 3.61 30.38 -22.49
CA LEU A 865 2.44 29.73 -21.89
C LEU A 865 2.80 28.91 -20.63
N GLY A 866 4.09 28.77 -20.35
CA GLY A 866 4.66 28.31 -19.09
C GLY A 866 4.86 26.80 -18.99
N LEU A 867 5.35 26.39 -17.82
CA LEU A 867 5.53 25.00 -17.45
C LEU A 867 4.24 24.42 -16.89
N ARG A 868 3.93 23.19 -17.25
CA ARG A 868 2.80 22.44 -16.71
C ARG A 868 3.23 21.03 -16.36
N SER A 869 2.54 20.44 -15.40
CA SER A 869 2.69 19.03 -15.09
C SER A 869 1.46 18.28 -15.58
N ASP A 870 1.64 17.20 -16.31
CA ASP A 870 0.55 16.38 -16.83
C ASP A 870 0.90 14.90 -16.74
N ARG A 871 -0.10 14.02 -16.88
CA ARG A 871 0.01 12.56 -16.79
C ARG A 871 0.04 11.90 -18.16
N PHE A 872 0.50 12.60 -19.20
CA PHE A 872 0.68 12.05 -20.54
C PHE A 872 1.48 10.74 -20.48
N VAL A 873 1.02 9.72 -21.18
CA VAL A 873 1.59 8.36 -21.18
C VAL A 873 3.09 8.40 -21.47
N VAL A 874 3.51 9.18 -22.48
CA VAL A 874 4.93 9.32 -22.86
C VAL A 874 5.80 10.03 -21.80
N LEU A 875 5.19 10.78 -20.86
CA LEU A 875 5.89 11.39 -19.73
C LEU A 875 5.79 10.55 -18.45
N ARG A 876 4.69 9.81 -18.29
CA ARG A 876 4.37 9.00 -17.11
C ARG A 876 5.02 7.62 -17.15
N ASP A 877 5.04 7.00 -18.31
CA ASP A 877 5.43 5.59 -18.48
C ASP A 877 6.88 5.45 -18.97
N THR A 878 7.52 6.56 -19.35
CA THR A 878 8.97 6.64 -19.55
C THR A 878 9.72 6.58 -18.21
N LYS A 879 10.84 5.85 -18.23
CA LYS A 879 11.72 5.48 -17.12
C LYS A 879 12.95 6.38 -17.03
N MET A 880 12.93 7.53 -17.68
CA MET A 880 14.01 8.52 -17.62
C MET A 880 13.39 9.91 -17.56
N PRO A 881 14.15 10.96 -17.21
CA PRO A 881 13.67 12.32 -17.31
C PRO A 881 13.02 12.57 -18.68
N ALA A 882 11.72 12.86 -18.65
CA ALA A 882 10.89 12.99 -19.84
C ALA A 882 10.26 14.37 -19.90
N VAL A 883 10.32 15.00 -21.06
CA VAL A 883 9.79 16.34 -21.33
C VAL A 883 8.98 16.30 -22.62
N LEU A 884 7.78 16.86 -22.61
CA LEU A 884 6.98 17.06 -23.82
C LEU A 884 6.92 18.55 -24.08
N VAL A 885 7.29 18.95 -25.29
CA VAL A 885 7.40 20.35 -25.69
C VAL A 885 6.35 20.64 -26.72
N GLU A 886 5.52 21.64 -26.45
CA GLU A 886 4.62 22.26 -27.41
C GLU A 886 5.30 23.50 -27.98
N ILE A 887 5.85 23.38 -29.20
CA ILE A 887 6.72 24.41 -29.77
C ILE A 887 5.95 25.70 -30.06
N ALA A 888 4.78 25.59 -30.68
CA ALA A 888 3.88 26.70 -30.99
C ALA A 888 2.44 26.17 -31.18
N CYS A 889 1.43 27.05 -31.31
CA CYS A 889 0.02 26.64 -31.47
C CYS A 889 -0.44 26.65 -32.94
N LEU A 890 -0.74 25.48 -33.51
CA LEU A 890 -1.21 25.31 -34.90
C LEU A 890 -2.60 25.89 -35.18
N SER A 891 -3.45 25.95 -34.16
CA SER A 891 -4.79 26.56 -34.25
C SER A 891 -4.73 28.09 -34.41
N ASN A 892 -3.60 28.73 -34.08
CA ASN A 892 -3.37 30.15 -34.23
C ASN A 892 -2.64 30.49 -35.53
N ASP A 893 -3.19 31.43 -36.29
CA ASP A 893 -2.68 31.74 -37.63
C ASP A 893 -1.26 32.33 -37.63
N SER A 894 -0.86 33.09 -36.60
CA SER A 894 0.48 33.68 -36.50
C SER A 894 1.55 32.65 -36.17
N ASP A 895 1.29 31.76 -35.23
CA ASP A 895 2.21 30.67 -34.89
C ASP A 895 2.29 29.63 -36.01
N ARG A 896 1.17 29.34 -36.69
CA ARG A 896 1.18 28.48 -37.89
C ARG A 896 2.04 29.07 -39.01
N ALA A 897 1.92 30.37 -39.30
CA ALA A 897 2.76 31.01 -40.31
C ALA A 897 4.26 30.95 -39.98
N LYS A 898 4.63 30.98 -38.70
CA LYS A 898 6.02 30.73 -38.27
C LYS A 898 6.41 29.27 -38.51
N LEU A 899 5.57 28.32 -38.09
CA LEU A 899 5.82 26.88 -38.28
C LEU A 899 5.96 26.49 -39.76
N ASP A 900 5.31 27.19 -40.68
CA ASP A 900 5.47 26.99 -42.13
C ASP A 900 6.86 27.42 -42.64
N SER A 901 7.54 28.32 -41.94
CA SER A 901 8.92 28.72 -42.27
C SER A 901 9.95 27.67 -41.84
N GLU A 902 10.81 27.28 -42.79
CA GLU A 902 11.95 26.41 -42.51
C GLU A 902 12.92 27.02 -41.49
N GLU A 903 13.15 28.33 -41.54
CA GLU A 903 14.06 29.02 -40.63
C GLU A 903 13.57 28.93 -39.18
N PHE A 904 12.26 29.02 -38.96
CA PHE A 904 11.69 28.89 -37.62
C PHE A 904 11.82 27.47 -37.08
N ARG A 905 11.53 26.45 -37.90
CA ARG A 905 11.69 25.03 -37.52
C ARG A 905 13.15 24.68 -37.23
N GLN A 906 14.07 25.22 -38.03
CA GLN A 906 15.50 25.09 -37.80
C GLN A 906 15.93 25.74 -36.48
N LYS A 907 15.46 26.95 -36.19
CA LYS A 907 15.73 27.65 -34.93
C LYS A 907 15.16 26.91 -33.70
N ALA A 908 13.99 26.29 -33.83
CA ALA A 908 13.40 25.45 -32.78
C ALA A 908 14.29 24.24 -32.46
N ALA A 909 14.77 23.54 -33.49
CA ALA A 909 15.70 22.43 -33.32
C ALA A 909 17.03 22.86 -32.68
N GLU A 910 17.60 23.99 -33.08
CA GLU A 910 18.83 24.54 -32.49
C GLU A 910 18.65 24.90 -31.01
N SER A 911 17.52 25.51 -30.66
CA SER A 911 17.21 25.87 -29.28
C SER A 911 17.02 24.63 -28.38
N LEU A 912 16.35 23.59 -28.89
CA LEU A 912 16.24 22.31 -28.20
C LEU A 912 17.61 21.65 -28.02
N ALA A 913 18.47 21.70 -29.05
CA ALA A 913 19.82 21.14 -28.96
C ALA A 913 20.68 21.87 -27.92
N GLU A 914 20.62 23.20 -27.86
CA GLU A 914 21.31 23.99 -26.82
C GLU A 914 20.87 23.55 -25.41
N SER A 915 19.57 23.38 -25.21
CA SER A 915 18.98 22.95 -23.94
C SER A 915 19.47 21.55 -23.56
N ILE A 916 19.39 20.59 -24.49
CA ILE A 916 19.78 19.20 -24.25
C ILE A 916 21.29 19.10 -23.97
N LEU A 917 22.13 19.87 -24.65
CA LEU A 917 23.57 19.91 -24.39
C LEU A 917 23.93 20.51 -23.03
N LYS A 918 23.09 21.37 -22.44
CA LYS A 918 23.24 21.81 -21.05
C LYS A 918 22.89 20.70 -20.07
N ILE A 919 21.95 19.83 -20.44
CA ILE A 919 21.47 18.74 -19.61
C ILE A 919 22.43 17.55 -19.58
N VAL A 920 23.02 17.18 -20.73
CA VAL A 920 23.90 15.99 -20.85
C VAL A 920 25.37 16.24 -20.52
N LYS A 921 25.73 17.45 -20.07
CA LYS A 921 27.12 17.88 -19.84
C LYS A 921 27.63 17.61 -18.44
#